data_AF-A0A397T076-F1
#
_entry.id   AF-A0A397T076-F1
#
_cell.length_a   1.000
_cell.length_b   1.000
_cell.length_c   1.000
_cell.angle_alpha   90.00
_cell.angle_beta   90.00
_cell.angle_gamma   90.00
#
_symmetry.space_group_name_H-M   'P 1'
#
loop_
_entity.id
_entity.type
_entity.pdbx_description
1 polymer ?
#
loop_
_entity_poly.entity_id
_entity_poly.type
_entity_poly.pdbx_seq_one_letter_code
_entity_poly.pdbx_strand_id
1 'polypeptide(L)'
;MESTNNTNNWLKQVIEEGHVKFHAYDKFSDIEIIGRGSLGDVYKAMWNDRGIIVALKSKVIKEGNDKLDTHLVEKFVNELKLHRKVDNHPNILRFYGVSQEPSFNKYLLMMDYADGGTLRHYLSKHFTSLSWTDKLNLAKQLANGVACLHKEKIIHRDLNPSNILVREGVIKISNFGSSKQLSEMTKSLSDLKGDIAYVEPRSIKNPQYRRNDKSDVYSVGVLLWEISSGRPPFKSMTSLTQFQLDIKISNGQRERPIKGTPQAYIDIYSQCWDGVPNQRPNIFQVLEKLNGIASSGNTWKKVLEKSIPEKIISNGNATHKKRITDRKSVSSISDISSDLLSAINQISIPSEHNQSNGIRKEHEKSSRESIKSNHSSRKSIHSISISNHNNDNNSKSPPLKSPKLPNSRRSSLNSPPSSPISLTQNKKIIANTDKAFFEEILKFFEEILEISGDTNTMIQSIKEYLHNRMREHKSTFKSLQRHRDDLKFSCLIGFFFENAIGTAQDKQEAFNQYKKSSDSNDSIGQYFLGRCYYWGYGIKQDRKKAFELLKKSSDSGNSRGQWMLGYCYERGYGTTKNLQSAFDQFLASAEAGNVTSQMDLGRCYEEGIGIKKNIPKAIECYEKASKGGLALAQKKLDNLLKQQRRLQNATKKQELQQLQPSESTVNAI
;
A
#
# COMPACT_ATOMS: atom_id res chain seq x y z
N MET A 1 -26.96 11.24 33.62
CA MET A 1 -25.68 10.51 33.63
C MET A 1 -25.88 9.08 33.08
N GLU A 2 -26.52 8.92 31.92
CA GLU A 2 -26.69 7.60 31.30
C GLU A 2 -26.55 7.74 29.79
N SER A 3 -25.33 7.62 29.26
CA SER A 3 -25.11 7.44 27.82
C SER A 3 -23.77 6.77 27.46
N THR A 4 -23.20 5.97 28.37
CA THR A 4 -21.87 5.35 28.17
C THR A 4 -21.86 3.82 28.12
N ASN A 5 -23.00 3.13 28.23
CA ASN A 5 -23.01 1.68 28.44
C ASN A 5 -23.30 0.77 27.23
N ASN A 6 -23.62 1.28 26.04
CA ASN A 6 -24.17 0.39 24.99
C ASN A 6 -23.13 -0.30 24.08
N THR A 7 -21.87 0.13 24.07
CA THR A 7 -20.83 -0.43 23.18
C THR A 7 -20.14 -1.69 23.73
N ASN A 8 -20.19 -1.96 25.04
CA ASN A 8 -19.63 -3.19 25.63
C ASN A 8 -20.54 -4.43 25.46
N ASN A 9 -21.75 -4.27 24.93
CA ASN A 9 -22.76 -5.34 24.93
C ASN A 9 -22.64 -6.32 23.75
N TRP A 10 -22.08 -5.93 22.60
CA TRP A 10 -22.15 -6.80 21.42
C TRP A 10 -21.26 -8.05 21.54
N LEU A 11 -20.02 -7.93 22.06
CA LEU A 11 -19.16 -9.13 22.21
C LEU A 11 -19.68 -9.98 23.37
N LYS A 12 -20.18 -9.35 24.44
CA LYS A 12 -20.89 -10.05 25.51
C LYS A 12 -22.07 -10.85 24.94
N GLN A 13 -22.87 -10.25 24.06
CA GLN A 13 -23.97 -10.90 23.38
C GLN A 13 -23.50 -12.06 22.48
N VAL A 14 -22.46 -11.88 21.65
CA VAL A 14 -21.89 -12.96 20.81
C VAL A 14 -21.28 -14.10 21.65
N ILE A 15 -20.76 -13.78 22.84
CA ILE A 15 -20.26 -14.75 23.83
C ILE A 15 -21.44 -15.47 24.52
N GLU A 16 -22.47 -14.72 24.94
CA GLU A 16 -23.67 -15.19 25.66
C GLU A 16 -24.56 -16.07 24.76
N GLU A 17 -24.68 -15.73 23.48
CA GLU A 17 -25.35 -16.53 22.44
C GLU A 17 -24.54 -17.78 22.04
N GLY A 18 -23.35 -17.99 22.64
CA GLY A 18 -22.52 -19.18 22.45
C GLY A 18 -21.82 -19.25 21.09
N HIS A 19 -21.81 -18.15 20.34
CA HIS A 19 -21.16 -18.09 19.03
C HIS A 19 -19.64 -18.02 19.14
N VAL A 20 -19.08 -17.47 20.23
CA VAL A 20 -17.64 -17.48 20.48
C VAL A 20 -17.37 -17.88 21.93
N LYS A 21 -16.46 -18.83 22.14
CA LYS A 21 -16.07 -19.24 23.50
C LYS A 21 -15.23 -18.14 24.15
N PHE A 22 -15.65 -17.69 25.33
CA PHE A 22 -14.85 -16.79 26.16
C PHE A 22 -14.04 -17.56 27.19
N HIS A 23 -12.78 -17.18 27.34
CA HIS A 23 -11.87 -17.71 28.33
C HIS A 23 -11.38 -16.56 29.22
N ALA A 24 -11.65 -16.65 30.52
CA ALA A 24 -11.20 -15.66 31.49
C ALA A 24 -9.66 -15.56 31.48
N TYR A 25 -9.14 -14.33 31.61
CA TYR A 25 -7.72 -14.05 31.42
C TYR A 25 -6.83 -14.61 32.54
N ASP A 26 -7.39 -14.79 33.74
CA ASP A 26 -6.75 -15.42 34.90
C ASP A 26 -6.43 -16.92 34.69
N LYS A 27 -6.97 -17.53 33.63
CA LYS A 27 -6.67 -18.91 33.23
C LYS A 27 -5.32 -19.06 32.52
N PHE A 28 -4.62 -17.96 32.28
CA PHE A 28 -3.34 -17.94 31.60
C PHE A 28 -2.20 -17.56 32.54
N SER A 29 -1.11 -18.31 32.50
CA SER A 29 0.15 -18.01 33.18
C SER A 29 1.32 -18.02 32.21
N ASP A 30 2.51 -17.67 32.70
CA ASP A 30 3.77 -17.64 31.92
C ASP A 30 3.64 -16.85 30.61
N ILE A 31 2.98 -15.69 30.71
CA ILE A 31 2.65 -14.85 29.56
C ILE A 31 3.91 -14.12 29.09
N GLU A 32 4.38 -14.48 27.89
CA GLU A 32 5.59 -13.92 27.27
C GLU A 32 5.24 -13.25 25.94
N ILE A 33 5.74 -12.04 25.70
CA ILE A 33 5.58 -11.39 24.38
C ILE A 33 6.52 -12.06 23.37
N ILE A 34 5.96 -12.66 22.34
CA ILE A 34 6.71 -13.34 21.27
C ILE A 34 6.69 -12.58 19.93
N GLY A 35 5.88 -11.53 19.83
CA GLY A 35 5.86 -10.66 18.65
C GLY A 35 5.17 -9.33 18.93
N ARG A 36 5.77 -8.24 18.45
CA ARG A 36 5.16 -6.91 18.48
C ARG A 36 4.89 -6.46 17.05
N GLY A 37 3.68 -5.97 16.77
CA GLY A 37 3.29 -5.59 15.42
C GLY A 37 2.27 -4.45 15.43
N SER A 38 2.19 -3.73 14.30
CA SER A 38 1.20 -2.65 14.08
C SER A 38 -0.26 -3.14 14.08
N LEU A 39 -0.48 -4.45 14.07
CA LEU A 39 -1.78 -5.12 14.10
C LEU A 39 -2.12 -5.76 15.45
N GLY A 40 -1.27 -5.55 16.46
CA GLY A 40 -1.38 -6.13 17.80
C GLY A 40 -0.17 -6.98 18.18
N ASP A 41 0.06 -7.08 19.48
CA ASP A 41 1.08 -7.93 20.10
C ASP A 41 0.59 -9.40 20.16
N VAL A 42 1.52 -10.33 20.06
CA VAL A 42 1.29 -11.77 20.21
C VAL A 42 2.05 -12.27 21.44
N TYR A 43 1.34 -13.00 22.30
CA TYR A 43 1.86 -13.57 23.52
C TYR A 43 1.83 -15.10 23.43
N LYS A 44 2.83 -15.76 24.01
CA LYS A 44 2.81 -17.17 24.38
C LYS A 44 2.31 -17.25 25.81
N ALA A 45 1.43 -18.20 26.11
CA ALA A 45 0.93 -18.41 27.47
C ALA A 45 0.62 -19.89 27.73
N MET A 46 0.76 -20.31 29.00
CA MET A 46 0.23 -21.57 29.47
C MET A 46 -1.27 -21.42 29.73
N TRP A 47 -2.10 -22.27 29.14
CA TRP A 47 -3.53 -22.35 29.45
C TRP A 47 -3.77 -23.41 30.52
N ASN A 48 -3.97 -22.95 31.76
CA ASN A 48 -3.96 -23.78 32.97
C ASN A 48 -5.05 -24.86 32.97
N ASP A 49 -6.26 -24.56 32.48
CA ASP A 49 -7.37 -25.53 32.44
C ASP A 49 -7.06 -26.78 31.59
N ARG A 50 -6.14 -26.67 30.63
CA ARG A 50 -5.82 -27.75 29.68
C ARG A 50 -4.38 -28.22 29.74
N GLY A 51 -3.50 -27.50 30.45
CA GLY A 51 -2.07 -27.79 30.48
C GLY A 51 -1.39 -27.71 29.11
N ILE A 52 -1.86 -26.80 28.24
CA ILE A 52 -1.30 -26.61 26.89
C ILE A 52 -0.81 -25.18 26.70
N ILE A 53 0.18 -25.02 25.84
CA ILE A 53 0.68 -23.70 25.42
C ILE A 53 -0.21 -23.17 24.29
N VAL A 54 -0.63 -21.91 24.42
CA VAL A 54 -1.45 -21.19 23.44
C VAL A 54 -0.76 -19.89 23.01
N ALA A 55 -1.16 -19.39 21.84
CA ALA A 55 -0.87 -18.05 21.40
C ALA A 55 -2.07 -17.13 21.68
N LEU A 56 -1.83 -15.99 22.31
CA LEU A 56 -2.82 -14.93 22.53
C LEU A 56 -2.45 -13.77 21.62
N LYS A 57 -3.27 -13.48 20.61
CA LYS A 57 -3.05 -12.34 19.69
C LYS A 57 -3.96 -11.18 20.09
N SER A 58 -3.36 -10.09 20.53
CA SER A 58 -4.10 -8.89 20.90
C SER A 58 -4.67 -8.16 19.68
N LYS A 59 -5.84 -7.56 19.88
CA LYS A 59 -6.52 -6.68 18.94
C LYS A 59 -6.98 -5.45 19.71
N VAL A 60 -6.50 -4.29 19.28
CA VAL A 60 -6.94 -3.00 19.81
C VAL A 60 -8.17 -2.58 19.02
N ILE A 61 -9.26 -2.29 19.71
CA ILE A 61 -10.54 -1.89 19.11
C ILE A 61 -11.06 -0.53 19.61
N LYS A 62 -10.16 0.31 20.13
CA LYS A 62 -10.46 1.64 20.67
C LYS A 62 -9.66 2.73 19.95
N GLU A 63 -10.28 3.89 19.75
CA GLU A 63 -9.59 5.15 19.43
C GLU A 63 -9.55 6.05 20.67
N GLY A 64 -8.35 6.50 21.06
CA GLY A 64 -8.18 7.51 22.13
C GLY A 64 -8.86 7.15 23.46
N ASN A 65 -9.45 8.16 24.11
CA ASN A 65 -10.12 8.01 25.41
C ASN A 65 -11.45 7.23 25.25
N ASP A 66 -11.35 5.91 25.39
CA ASP A 66 -12.41 4.94 25.69
C ASP A 66 -13.58 4.71 24.73
N LYS A 67 -13.63 5.36 23.56
CA LYS A 67 -14.68 5.06 22.56
C LYS A 67 -14.29 3.87 21.67
N LEU A 68 -15.20 2.90 21.60
CA LEU A 68 -15.10 1.74 20.71
C LEU A 68 -15.18 2.20 19.25
N ASP A 69 -14.26 1.76 18.40
CA ASP A 69 -14.32 2.00 16.96
C ASP A 69 -15.18 0.90 16.31
N THR A 70 -16.39 1.27 15.89
CA THR A 70 -17.37 0.36 15.26
C THR A 70 -16.80 -0.37 14.04
N HIS A 71 -15.94 0.28 13.25
CA HIS A 71 -15.37 -0.31 12.06
C HIS A 71 -14.22 -1.30 12.39
N LEU A 72 -13.42 -1.04 13.42
CA LEU A 72 -12.44 -2.02 13.92
C LEU A 72 -13.13 -3.25 14.53
N VAL A 73 -14.25 -3.04 15.20
CA VAL A 73 -15.12 -4.11 15.71
C VAL A 73 -15.67 -4.96 14.58
N GLU A 74 -16.27 -4.34 13.55
CA GLU A 74 -16.79 -5.07 12.38
C GLU A 74 -15.70 -5.92 11.71
N LYS A 75 -14.50 -5.37 11.53
CA LYS A 75 -13.34 -6.11 11.00
C LYS A 75 -12.96 -7.29 11.88
N PHE A 76 -12.92 -7.11 13.20
CA PHE A 76 -12.62 -8.16 14.16
C PHE A 76 -13.67 -9.27 14.16
N VAL A 77 -14.95 -8.91 14.11
CA VAL A 77 -16.07 -9.86 13.98
C VAL A 77 -16.00 -10.63 12.68
N ASN A 78 -15.70 -9.95 11.57
CA ASN A 78 -15.57 -10.60 10.28
C ASN A 78 -14.40 -11.60 10.27
N GLU A 79 -13.25 -11.23 10.84
CA GLU A 79 -12.09 -12.14 11.00
C GLU A 79 -12.49 -13.42 11.75
N LEU A 80 -13.21 -13.28 12.88
CA LEU A 80 -13.72 -14.41 13.65
C LEU A 80 -14.69 -15.30 12.85
N LYS A 81 -15.66 -14.68 12.15
CA LYS A 81 -16.66 -15.38 11.35
C LYS A 81 -16.01 -16.20 10.23
N LEU A 82 -15.07 -15.60 9.50
CA LEU A 82 -14.38 -16.27 8.40
C LEU A 82 -13.49 -17.41 8.90
N HIS A 83 -12.75 -17.19 9.99
CA HIS A 83 -11.87 -18.22 10.53
C HIS A 83 -12.67 -19.45 11.01
N ARG A 84 -13.79 -19.26 11.72
CA ARG A 84 -14.64 -20.36 12.18
C ARG A 84 -15.24 -21.23 11.06
N LYS A 85 -15.37 -20.71 9.83
CA LYS A 85 -15.82 -21.53 8.69
C LYS A 85 -14.82 -22.63 8.31
N VAL A 86 -13.55 -22.46 8.68
CA VAL A 86 -12.42 -23.27 8.20
C VAL A 86 -11.50 -23.78 9.32
N ASP A 87 -11.82 -23.49 10.58
CA ASP A 87 -10.96 -23.75 11.75
C ASP A 87 -10.65 -25.23 12.02
N ASN A 88 -11.50 -26.14 11.54
CA ASN A 88 -11.33 -27.58 11.67
C ASN A 88 -10.36 -28.20 10.66
N HIS A 89 -9.84 -27.41 9.70
CA HIS A 89 -8.95 -27.92 8.67
C HIS A 89 -7.51 -28.06 9.18
N PRO A 90 -6.79 -29.17 8.88
CA PRO A 90 -5.46 -29.43 9.44
C PRO A 90 -4.39 -28.41 9.06
N ASN A 91 -4.59 -27.65 7.97
CA ASN A 91 -3.68 -26.61 7.52
C ASN A 91 -4.14 -25.18 7.85
N ILE A 92 -5.16 -25.02 8.69
CA ILE A 92 -5.58 -23.73 9.25
C ILE A 92 -5.17 -23.70 10.73
N LEU A 93 -4.68 -22.57 11.22
CA LEU A 93 -4.32 -22.42 12.62
C LEU A 93 -5.59 -22.54 13.48
N ARG A 94 -5.59 -23.42 14.48
CA ARG A 94 -6.78 -23.63 15.29
C ARG A 94 -7.10 -22.39 16.12
N PHE A 95 -8.38 -22.03 16.15
CA PHE A 95 -8.94 -21.00 17.01
C PHE A 95 -9.71 -21.65 18.16
N TYR A 96 -9.46 -21.19 19.39
CA TYR A 96 -10.11 -21.74 20.58
C TYR A 96 -11.20 -20.84 21.14
N GLY A 97 -11.06 -19.52 20.98
CA GLY A 97 -11.97 -18.55 21.57
C GLY A 97 -11.32 -17.19 21.75
N VAL A 98 -11.98 -16.33 22.53
CA VAL A 98 -11.48 -15.00 22.88
C VAL A 98 -11.23 -14.86 24.38
N SER A 99 -10.32 -13.98 24.74
CA SER A 99 -10.10 -13.51 26.10
C SER A 99 -10.03 -11.98 26.12
N GLN A 100 -9.99 -11.39 27.31
CA GLN A 100 -9.92 -9.94 27.49
C GLN A 100 -8.91 -9.61 28.58
N GLU A 101 -7.89 -8.82 28.23
CA GLU A 101 -6.89 -8.36 29.19
C GLU A 101 -7.49 -7.26 30.09
N PRO A 102 -7.52 -7.44 31.43
CA PRO A 102 -8.18 -6.51 32.35
C PRO A 102 -7.59 -5.09 32.33
N SER A 103 -6.27 -4.97 32.22
CA SER A 103 -5.55 -3.69 32.42
C SER A 103 -5.65 -2.70 31.25
N PHE A 104 -5.93 -3.18 30.03
CA PHE A 104 -5.91 -2.35 28.82
C PHE A 104 -7.16 -2.48 27.94
N ASN A 105 -8.16 -3.25 28.38
CA ASN A 105 -9.39 -3.52 27.61
C ASN A 105 -9.08 -3.98 26.17
N LYS A 106 -8.07 -4.85 26.03
CA LYS A 106 -7.67 -5.46 24.76
C LYS A 106 -8.33 -6.83 24.64
N TYR A 107 -8.86 -7.13 23.45
CA TYR A 107 -9.34 -8.47 23.15
C TYR A 107 -8.21 -9.32 22.60
N LEU A 108 -8.19 -10.58 23.03
CA LEU A 108 -7.17 -11.55 22.68
C LEU A 108 -7.83 -12.68 21.90
N LEU A 109 -7.33 -12.96 20.70
CA LEU A 109 -7.65 -14.19 19.97
C LEU A 109 -6.79 -15.32 20.53
N MET A 110 -7.43 -16.37 21.05
CA MET A 110 -6.75 -17.55 21.56
C MET A 110 -6.61 -18.60 20.45
N MET A 111 -5.36 -18.96 20.13
CA MET A 111 -5.01 -19.80 18.99
C MET A 111 -3.98 -20.86 19.38
N ASP A 112 -3.80 -21.86 18.54
CA ASP A 112 -2.66 -22.77 18.65
C ASP A 112 -1.33 -22.01 18.69
N TYR A 113 -0.44 -22.41 19.59
CA TYR A 113 0.95 -21.97 19.54
C TYR A 113 1.70 -22.72 18.45
N ALA A 114 2.30 -21.99 17.50
CA ALA A 114 3.11 -22.54 16.43
C ALA A 114 4.59 -22.50 16.83
N ASP A 115 5.10 -23.63 17.30
CA ASP A 115 6.47 -23.81 17.82
C ASP A 115 7.56 -23.59 16.76
N GLY A 116 7.27 -23.87 15.49
CA GLY A 116 8.14 -23.57 14.36
C GLY A 116 8.14 -22.09 13.94
N GLY A 117 7.28 -21.27 14.53
CA GLY A 117 7.12 -19.85 14.21
C GLY A 117 6.55 -19.63 12.80
N THR A 118 6.95 -18.52 12.17
CA THR A 118 6.60 -18.20 10.77
C THR A 118 7.30 -19.12 9.79
N LEU A 119 6.74 -19.30 8.59
CA LEU A 119 7.34 -20.12 7.54
C LEU A 119 8.77 -19.68 7.23
N ARG A 120 9.00 -18.36 7.14
CA ARG A 120 10.33 -17.81 6.87
C ARG A 120 11.31 -18.09 8.01
N HIS A 121 10.86 -18.02 9.26
CA HIS A 121 11.68 -18.41 10.41
C HIS A 121 12.01 -19.91 10.38
N TYR A 122 11.01 -20.76 10.14
CA TYR A 122 11.17 -22.20 10.03
C TYR A 122 12.17 -22.59 8.94
N LEU A 123 12.01 -22.03 7.73
CA LEU A 123 12.95 -22.25 6.63
C LEU A 123 14.36 -21.77 7.03
N SER A 124 14.51 -20.58 7.63
CA SER A 124 15.84 -20.09 8.01
C SER A 124 16.62 -21.01 8.96
N LYS A 125 15.92 -21.79 9.80
CA LYS A 125 16.52 -22.73 10.74
C LYS A 125 16.69 -24.14 10.19
N HIS A 126 15.75 -24.61 9.39
CA HIS A 126 15.66 -26.01 9.00
C HIS A 126 15.96 -26.28 7.51
N PHE A 127 16.21 -25.24 6.70
CA PHE A 127 16.29 -25.43 5.25
C PHE A 127 17.35 -26.43 4.79
N THR A 128 18.51 -26.50 5.47
CA THR A 128 19.58 -27.45 5.14
C THR A 128 19.24 -28.89 5.49
N SER A 129 18.33 -29.12 6.44
CA SER A 129 17.86 -30.46 6.82
C SER A 129 16.62 -30.91 6.05
N LEU A 130 15.94 -30.01 5.33
CA LEU A 130 14.74 -30.35 4.55
C LEU A 130 15.12 -31.04 3.25
N SER A 131 14.66 -32.29 3.10
CA SER A 131 14.71 -33.01 1.83
C SER A 131 13.75 -32.40 0.81
N TRP A 132 13.88 -32.80 -0.46
CA TRP A 132 12.92 -32.38 -1.48
C TRP A 132 11.51 -32.90 -1.23
N THR A 133 11.39 -34.09 -0.63
CA THR A 133 10.11 -34.60 -0.15
C THR A 133 9.55 -33.64 0.88
N ASP A 134 10.29 -33.28 1.93
CA ASP A 134 9.78 -32.35 2.96
C ASP A 134 9.35 -30.99 2.40
N LYS A 135 10.09 -30.43 1.44
CA LYS A 135 9.72 -29.18 0.75
C LYS A 135 8.41 -29.33 -0.04
N LEU A 136 8.27 -30.43 -0.77
CA LEU A 136 7.02 -30.77 -1.45
C LEU A 136 5.88 -30.98 -0.44
N ASN A 137 6.19 -31.45 0.78
CA ASN A 137 5.23 -31.57 1.87
C ASN A 137 4.68 -30.24 2.35
N LEU A 138 5.57 -29.28 2.61
CA LEU A 138 5.16 -27.93 2.98
C LEU A 138 4.32 -27.29 1.86
N ALA A 139 4.71 -27.47 0.60
CA ALA A 139 3.99 -26.96 -0.56
C ALA A 139 2.56 -27.52 -0.69
N LYS A 140 2.39 -28.85 -0.57
CA LYS A 140 1.07 -29.49 -0.63
C LYS A 140 0.18 -29.05 0.52
N GLN A 141 0.72 -28.96 1.73
CA GLN A 141 -0.01 -28.50 2.90
C GLN A 141 -0.47 -27.03 2.77
N LEU A 142 0.39 -26.16 2.24
CA LEU A 142 0.03 -24.76 1.93
C LEU A 142 -1.11 -24.71 0.91
N ALA A 143 -0.97 -25.39 -0.23
CA ALA A 143 -1.99 -25.41 -1.27
C ALA A 143 -3.32 -25.99 -0.76
N ASN A 144 -3.26 -27.04 0.06
CA ASN A 144 -4.44 -27.65 0.68
C ASN A 144 -5.16 -26.69 1.65
N GLY A 145 -4.40 -25.95 2.46
CA GLY A 145 -4.96 -24.90 3.32
C GLY A 145 -5.69 -23.81 2.52
N VAL A 146 -5.08 -23.32 1.43
CA VAL A 146 -5.71 -22.30 0.56
C VAL A 146 -6.90 -22.88 -0.20
N ALA A 147 -6.85 -24.15 -0.61
CA ALA A 147 -7.99 -24.84 -1.22
C ALA A 147 -9.19 -24.94 -0.27
N CYS A 148 -8.96 -25.15 1.02
CA CYS A 148 -10.01 -25.08 2.04
C CYS A 148 -10.66 -23.70 2.09
N LEU A 149 -9.88 -22.61 2.05
CA LEU A 149 -10.41 -21.24 2.02
C LEU A 149 -11.26 -21.00 0.77
N HIS A 150 -10.74 -21.34 -0.41
CA HIS A 150 -11.40 -21.07 -1.68
C HIS A 150 -12.68 -21.91 -1.85
N LYS A 151 -12.72 -23.13 -1.30
CA LYS A 151 -13.93 -23.96 -1.25
C LYS A 151 -15.07 -23.26 -0.49
N GLU A 152 -14.75 -22.59 0.60
CA GLU A 152 -15.69 -21.77 1.39
C GLU A 152 -15.87 -20.35 0.83
N LYS A 153 -15.37 -20.08 -0.38
CA LYS A 153 -15.41 -18.77 -1.06
C LYS A 153 -14.75 -17.64 -0.26
N ILE A 154 -13.75 -17.97 0.55
CA ILE A 154 -12.93 -17.04 1.32
C ILE A 154 -11.67 -16.72 0.52
N ILE A 155 -11.42 -15.43 0.29
CA ILE A 155 -10.16 -14.95 -0.30
C ILE A 155 -9.31 -14.37 0.82
N HIS A 156 -8.09 -14.85 0.98
CA HIS A 156 -7.20 -14.48 2.09
C HIS A 156 -6.58 -13.09 1.91
N ARG A 157 -6.14 -12.76 0.68
CA ARG A 157 -5.63 -11.44 0.24
C ARG A 157 -4.31 -10.99 0.87
N ASP A 158 -3.83 -11.65 1.91
CA ASP A 158 -2.54 -11.33 2.53
C ASP A 158 -1.72 -12.61 2.79
N LEU A 159 -1.66 -13.53 1.81
CA LEU A 159 -0.82 -14.72 1.95
C LEU A 159 0.65 -14.32 1.80
N ASN A 160 1.40 -14.42 2.89
CA ASN A 160 2.83 -14.13 2.96
C ASN A 160 3.45 -14.96 4.09
N PRO A 161 4.79 -15.07 4.19
CA PRO A 161 5.42 -15.99 5.14
C PRO A 161 5.19 -15.66 6.60
N SER A 162 4.83 -14.42 6.92
CA SER A 162 4.47 -14.03 8.30
C SER A 162 3.09 -14.53 8.71
N ASN A 163 2.20 -14.79 7.74
CA ASN A 163 0.85 -15.32 7.96
C ASN A 163 0.77 -16.84 7.79
N ILE A 164 1.84 -17.48 7.30
CA ILE A 164 2.00 -18.94 7.27
C ILE A 164 2.86 -19.35 8.48
N LEU A 165 2.30 -20.15 9.37
CA LEU A 165 3.00 -20.66 10.54
C LEU A 165 3.32 -22.14 10.38
N VAL A 166 4.28 -22.64 11.17
CA VAL A 166 4.63 -24.05 11.23
C VAL A 166 4.44 -24.55 12.66
N ARG A 167 3.61 -25.58 12.83
CA ARG A 167 3.41 -26.26 14.10
C ARG A 167 3.73 -27.73 13.94
N GLU A 168 4.70 -28.26 14.69
CA GLU A 168 5.11 -29.66 14.64
C GLU A 168 5.42 -30.12 13.18
N GLY A 169 6.09 -29.25 12.41
CA GLY A 169 6.42 -29.49 10.99
C GLY A 169 5.24 -29.38 10.01
N VAL A 170 4.05 -28.96 10.47
CA VAL A 170 2.85 -28.81 9.66
C VAL A 170 2.52 -27.33 9.41
N ILE A 171 2.23 -26.98 8.16
CA ILE A 171 1.79 -25.64 7.77
C ILE A 171 0.42 -25.31 8.37
N LYS A 172 0.30 -24.10 8.94
CA LYS A 172 -0.92 -23.50 9.49
C LYS A 172 -1.12 -22.10 8.92
N ILE A 173 -2.17 -21.88 8.14
CA ILE A 173 -2.55 -20.55 7.65
C ILE A 173 -3.26 -19.79 8.77
N SER A 174 -2.91 -18.51 8.93
CA SER A 174 -3.41 -17.64 10.00
C SER A 174 -3.69 -16.23 9.49
N ASN A 175 -4.22 -15.37 10.37
CA ASN A 175 -4.42 -13.93 10.15
C ASN A 175 -5.47 -13.57 9.07
N PHE A 176 -6.74 -13.74 9.42
CA PHE A 176 -7.88 -13.52 8.53
C PHE A 176 -8.36 -12.06 8.50
N GLY A 177 -7.63 -11.11 9.12
CA GLY A 177 -8.07 -9.72 9.27
C GLY A 177 -8.24 -8.95 7.95
N SER A 178 -7.60 -9.41 6.87
CA SER A 178 -7.75 -8.86 5.51
C SER A 178 -8.68 -9.68 4.62
N SER A 179 -9.11 -10.86 5.09
CA SER A 179 -9.91 -11.82 4.34
C SER A 179 -11.32 -11.30 4.08
N LYS A 180 -11.90 -11.68 2.95
CA LYS A 180 -13.28 -11.34 2.57
C LYS A 180 -13.98 -12.52 1.92
N GLN A 181 -15.31 -12.58 2.05
CA GLN A 181 -16.10 -13.46 1.17
C GLN A 181 -16.15 -12.90 -0.24
N LEU A 182 -16.20 -13.78 -1.23
CA LEU A 182 -16.32 -13.39 -2.63
C LEU A 182 -17.56 -12.50 -2.91
N SER A 183 -18.64 -12.67 -2.16
CA SER A 183 -19.87 -11.86 -2.27
C SER A 183 -19.77 -10.44 -1.70
N GLU A 184 -18.78 -10.16 -0.86
CA GLU A 184 -18.64 -8.91 -0.09
C GLU A 184 -17.59 -7.96 -0.71
N MET A 185 -17.23 -8.16 -1.99
CA MET A 185 -16.22 -7.36 -2.69
C MET A 185 -16.68 -5.91 -2.94
N THR A 186 -16.43 -5.02 -1.99
CA THR A 186 -16.64 -3.56 -2.12
C THR A 186 -15.44 -2.84 -2.76
N LYS A 187 -15.69 -1.68 -3.39
CA LYS A 187 -14.67 -0.78 -3.99
C LYS A 187 -13.93 0.00 -2.88
N SER A 188 -13.13 -0.65 -2.04
CA SER A 188 -12.27 0.07 -1.10
C SER A 188 -10.84 0.15 -1.63
N LEU A 189 -10.30 1.36 -1.77
CA LEU A 189 -8.89 1.62 -2.12
C LEU A 189 -7.91 1.21 -1.01
N SER A 190 -8.38 0.92 0.21
CA SER A 190 -7.55 0.75 1.41
C SER A 190 -6.90 -0.64 1.56
N ASP A 191 -6.76 -1.40 0.48
CA ASP A 191 -6.48 -2.84 0.54
C ASP A 191 -5.02 -3.21 0.18
N LEU A 192 -4.12 -2.26 -0.06
CA LEU A 192 -2.69 -2.52 -0.30
C LEU A 192 -1.93 -2.67 1.03
N LYS A 193 -2.18 -3.78 1.74
CA LYS A 193 -1.41 -4.19 2.91
C LYS A 193 -0.82 -5.58 2.63
N GLY A 194 0.50 -5.72 2.75
CA GLY A 194 1.23 -6.98 2.57
C GLY A 194 2.69 -6.77 2.14
N ASP A 195 3.52 -7.79 2.33
CA ASP A 195 4.89 -7.86 1.80
C ASP A 195 4.81 -7.88 0.25
N ILE A 196 5.26 -6.80 -0.42
CA ILE A 196 4.90 -6.52 -1.83
C ILE A 196 5.20 -7.68 -2.78
N ALA A 197 6.26 -8.45 -2.49
CA ALA A 197 6.68 -9.57 -3.34
C ALA A 197 5.56 -10.60 -3.53
N TYR A 198 4.68 -10.74 -2.53
CA TYR A 198 3.55 -11.67 -2.50
C TYR A 198 2.25 -11.03 -2.97
N VAL A 199 2.24 -9.72 -3.24
CA VAL A 199 1.05 -8.97 -3.66
C VAL A 199 0.85 -9.09 -5.16
N GLU A 200 -0.40 -9.31 -5.55
CA GLU A 200 -0.83 -9.36 -6.95
C GLU A 200 -0.40 -8.08 -7.73
N PRO A 201 0.42 -8.20 -8.79
CA PRO A 201 0.96 -7.04 -9.50
C PRO A 201 -0.09 -6.09 -10.08
N ARG A 202 -1.25 -6.61 -10.49
CA ARG A 202 -2.32 -5.74 -10.99
C ARG A 202 -2.91 -4.82 -9.93
N SER A 203 -2.93 -5.24 -8.66
CA SER A 203 -3.34 -4.36 -7.56
C SER A 203 -2.33 -3.25 -7.27
N ILE A 204 -1.05 -3.46 -7.60
CA ILE A 204 0.00 -2.43 -7.51
C ILE A 204 -0.19 -1.40 -8.63
N LYS A 205 -0.49 -1.84 -9.86
CA LYS A 205 -0.70 -0.95 -11.02
C LYS A 205 -2.02 -0.19 -10.99
N ASN A 206 -3.04 -0.78 -10.39
CA ASN A 206 -4.39 -0.25 -10.40
C ASN A 206 -5.00 -0.37 -9.00
N PRO A 207 -5.08 0.72 -8.23
CA PRO A 207 -5.70 0.75 -6.91
C PRO A 207 -7.18 0.33 -6.90
N GLN A 208 -7.86 0.37 -8.06
CA GLN A 208 -9.25 -0.09 -8.21
C GLN A 208 -9.37 -1.59 -8.54
N TYR A 209 -8.25 -2.28 -8.75
CA TYR A 209 -8.25 -3.71 -9.05
C TYR A 209 -8.72 -4.52 -7.84
N ARG A 210 -9.79 -5.28 -8.05
CA ARG A 210 -10.33 -6.17 -7.02
C ARG A 210 -9.56 -7.47 -6.98
N ARG A 211 -8.75 -7.64 -5.93
CA ARG A 211 -8.09 -8.92 -5.63
C ARG A 211 -9.14 -10.03 -5.43
N ASN A 212 -8.92 -11.15 -6.08
CA ASN A 212 -9.77 -12.34 -6.12
C ASN A 212 -8.99 -13.59 -5.70
N ASP A 213 -9.59 -14.77 -5.82
CA ASP A 213 -8.94 -16.07 -5.61
C ASP A 213 -7.63 -16.23 -6.40
N LYS A 214 -7.55 -15.72 -7.64
CA LYS A 214 -6.33 -15.73 -8.45
C LYS A 214 -5.21 -14.85 -7.87
N SER A 215 -5.54 -13.90 -7.00
CA SER A 215 -4.56 -13.10 -6.27
C SER A 215 -3.90 -13.92 -5.16
N ASP A 216 -4.67 -14.78 -4.47
CA ASP A 216 -4.11 -15.74 -3.51
C ASP A 216 -3.22 -16.78 -4.22
N VAL A 217 -3.63 -17.26 -5.40
CA VAL A 217 -2.80 -18.19 -6.20
C VAL A 217 -1.46 -17.56 -6.57
N TYR A 218 -1.44 -16.28 -6.92
CA TYR A 218 -0.20 -15.55 -7.17
C TYR A 218 0.71 -15.57 -5.93
N SER A 219 0.16 -15.25 -4.75
CA SER A 219 0.91 -15.30 -3.49
C SER A 219 1.43 -16.70 -3.17
N VAL A 220 0.62 -17.74 -3.43
CA VAL A 220 1.03 -19.14 -3.31
C VAL A 220 2.22 -19.44 -4.22
N GLY A 221 2.23 -18.97 -5.48
CA GLY A 221 3.38 -19.13 -6.37
C GLY A 221 4.68 -18.58 -5.77
N VAL A 222 4.64 -17.38 -5.20
CA VAL A 222 5.80 -16.75 -4.56
C VAL A 222 6.24 -17.55 -3.31
N LEU A 223 5.28 -18.01 -2.50
CA LEU A 223 5.56 -18.86 -1.33
C LEU A 223 6.17 -20.22 -1.73
N LEU A 224 5.70 -20.84 -2.81
CA LEU A 224 6.26 -22.07 -3.35
C LEU A 224 7.72 -21.87 -3.78
N TRP A 225 8.03 -20.72 -4.41
CA TRP A 225 9.39 -20.36 -4.75
C TRP A 225 10.26 -20.19 -3.48
N GLU A 226 9.77 -19.51 -2.44
CA GLU A 226 10.51 -19.36 -1.19
C GLU A 226 10.74 -20.69 -0.46
N ILE A 227 9.77 -21.61 -0.47
CA ILE A 227 9.95 -22.98 0.05
C ILE A 227 11.05 -23.71 -0.72
N SER A 228 11.14 -23.52 -2.04
CA SER A 228 12.20 -24.13 -2.86
C SER A 228 13.58 -23.53 -2.61
N SER A 229 13.64 -22.23 -2.31
CA SER A 229 14.87 -21.45 -2.28
C SER A 229 15.44 -21.26 -0.87
N GLY A 230 14.59 -21.35 0.16
CA GLY A 230 14.95 -21.11 1.56
C GLY A 230 15.24 -19.65 1.88
N ARG A 231 14.96 -18.74 0.94
CA ARG A 231 15.28 -17.31 1.09
C ARG A 231 14.12 -16.42 0.64
N PRO A 232 13.97 -15.25 1.27
CA PRO A 232 13.02 -14.23 0.82
C PRO A 232 13.15 -13.90 -0.68
N PRO A 233 12.03 -13.64 -1.37
CA PRO A 233 12.03 -13.12 -2.74
C PRO A 233 12.81 -11.80 -2.81
N PHE A 234 13.45 -11.56 -3.94
CA PHE A 234 14.29 -10.38 -4.19
C PHE A 234 15.41 -10.09 -3.15
N LYS A 235 15.81 -11.05 -2.30
CA LYS A 235 16.85 -10.83 -1.26
C LYS A 235 18.18 -10.29 -1.80
N SER A 236 18.55 -10.59 -3.04
CA SER A 236 19.79 -10.06 -3.64
C SER A 236 19.67 -8.60 -4.11
N MET A 237 18.48 -8.00 -4.02
CA MET A 237 18.19 -6.63 -4.46
C MET A 237 17.94 -5.70 -3.26
N THR A 238 18.69 -5.89 -2.17
CA THR A 238 18.56 -5.10 -0.92
C THR A 238 18.89 -3.62 -1.07
N SER A 239 19.55 -3.21 -2.16
CA SER A 239 19.79 -1.80 -2.47
C SER A 239 18.58 -1.10 -3.10
N LEU A 240 17.54 -1.84 -3.50
CA LEU A 240 16.36 -1.26 -4.11
C LEU A 240 15.42 -0.69 -3.04
N THR A 241 14.87 0.49 -3.33
CA THR A 241 13.77 1.02 -2.53
C THR A 241 12.50 0.21 -2.78
N GLN A 242 11.55 0.29 -1.83
CA GLN A 242 10.25 -0.37 -1.95
C GLN A 242 9.57 -0.06 -3.29
N PHE A 243 9.59 1.20 -3.72
CA PHE A 243 9.03 1.65 -4.99
C PHE A 243 9.72 1.03 -6.23
N GLN A 244 11.05 0.94 -6.22
CA GLN A 244 11.79 0.30 -7.31
C GLN A 244 11.45 -1.19 -7.42
N LEU A 245 11.24 -1.84 -6.28
CA LEU A 245 10.77 -3.21 -6.22
C LEU A 245 9.33 -3.34 -6.74
N ASP A 246 8.45 -2.40 -6.37
CA ASP A 246 7.06 -2.33 -6.85
C ASP A 246 6.99 -2.21 -8.38
N ILE A 247 7.80 -1.34 -8.99
CA ILE A 247 7.90 -1.18 -10.45
C ILE A 247 8.36 -2.49 -11.10
N LYS A 248 9.41 -3.11 -10.56
CA LYS A 248 9.95 -4.36 -11.11
C LYS A 248 8.93 -5.49 -11.05
N ILE A 249 8.28 -5.66 -9.90
CA ILE A 249 7.23 -6.67 -9.70
C ILE A 249 6.05 -6.41 -10.64
N SER A 250 5.63 -5.15 -10.76
CA SER A 250 4.59 -4.69 -11.67
C SER A 250 4.94 -5.00 -13.12
N ASN A 251 6.20 -4.86 -13.52
CA ASN A 251 6.68 -5.19 -14.87
C ASN A 251 6.92 -6.69 -15.08
N GLY A 252 6.50 -7.54 -14.14
CA GLY A 252 6.57 -8.99 -14.26
C GLY A 252 7.95 -9.58 -13.91
N GLN A 253 8.87 -8.78 -13.36
CA GLN A 253 10.18 -9.29 -12.96
C GLN A 253 10.02 -10.27 -11.80
N ARG A 254 10.45 -11.52 -11.99
CA ARG A 254 10.46 -12.57 -10.95
C ARG A 254 11.82 -13.24 -10.84
N GLU A 255 11.97 -14.00 -9.78
CA GLU A 255 13.16 -14.75 -9.46
C GLU A 255 13.45 -15.82 -10.50
N ARG A 256 14.73 -16.09 -10.71
CA ARG A 256 15.16 -17.22 -11.52
C ARG A 256 14.96 -18.53 -10.74
N PRO A 257 14.70 -19.65 -11.45
CA PRO A 257 14.67 -20.95 -10.80
C PRO A 257 15.98 -21.28 -10.08
N ILE A 258 15.87 -21.96 -8.93
CA ILE A 258 17.02 -22.39 -8.14
C ILE A 258 17.53 -23.73 -8.68
N LYS A 259 18.85 -23.85 -8.89
CA LYS A 259 19.50 -25.09 -9.34
C LYS A 259 19.13 -26.25 -8.42
N GLY A 260 18.73 -27.38 -9.01
CA GLY A 260 18.31 -28.57 -8.27
C GLY A 260 16.82 -28.59 -7.87
N THR A 261 16.03 -27.58 -8.28
CA THR A 261 14.57 -27.61 -8.15
C THR A 261 13.95 -28.51 -9.22
N PRO A 262 13.06 -29.46 -8.88
CA PRO A 262 12.36 -30.29 -9.86
C PRO A 262 11.59 -29.44 -10.87
N GLN A 263 11.70 -29.77 -12.16
CA GLN A 263 11.09 -28.98 -13.24
C GLN A 263 9.57 -28.85 -13.08
N ALA A 264 8.88 -29.94 -12.74
CA ALA A 264 7.44 -29.90 -12.49
C ALA A 264 7.04 -28.91 -11.38
N TYR A 265 7.89 -28.75 -10.35
CA TYR A 265 7.66 -27.77 -9.28
C TYR A 265 7.90 -26.33 -9.77
N ILE A 266 8.94 -26.13 -10.61
CA ILE A 266 9.22 -24.85 -11.29
C ILE A 266 8.01 -24.40 -12.12
N ASP A 267 7.47 -25.32 -12.92
CA ASP A 267 6.36 -25.04 -13.81
C ASP A 267 5.11 -24.62 -13.02
N ILE A 268 4.85 -25.27 -11.87
CA ILE A 268 3.71 -24.95 -11.01
C ILE A 268 3.82 -23.53 -10.46
N TYR A 269 4.90 -23.16 -9.77
CA TYR A 269 4.99 -21.81 -9.21
C TYR A 269 5.08 -20.75 -10.30
N SER A 270 5.67 -21.09 -11.45
CA SER A 270 5.78 -20.18 -12.59
C SER A 270 4.43 -19.86 -13.23
N GLN A 271 3.53 -20.84 -13.30
CA GLN A 271 2.15 -20.62 -13.74
C GLN A 271 1.33 -19.87 -12.69
N CYS A 272 1.61 -20.08 -11.40
CA CYS A 272 0.89 -19.42 -10.31
C CYS A 272 1.10 -17.90 -10.32
N TRP A 273 2.29 -17.41 -10.65
CA TRP A 273 2.60 -15.97 -10.63
C TRP A 273 2.53 -15.28 -12.01
N ASP A 274 1.83 -15.88 -12.99
CA ASP A 274 1.63 -15.31 -14.32
C ASP A 274 1.08 -13.86 -14.25
N GLY A 275 1.54 -12.96 -15.12
CA GLY A 275 1.12 -11.55 -15.15
C GLY A 275 -0.35 -11.32 -15.53
N VAL A 276 -1.01 -12.34 -16.09
CA VAL A 276 -2.43 -12.36 -16.44
C VAL A 276 -3.17 -13.29 -15.46
N PRO A 277 -3.98 -12.76 -14.51
CA PRO A 277 -4.64 -13.55 -13.47
C PRO A 277 -5.50 -14.72 -14.00
N ASN A 278 -6.15 -14.54 -15.14
CA ASN A 278 -6.99 -15.59 -15.72
C ASN A 278 -6.19 -16.75 -16.32
N GLN A 279 -4.89 -16.56 -16.60
CA GLN A 279 -4.00 -17.62 -17.08
C GLN A 279 -3.44 -18.48 -15.93
N ARG A 280 -3.55 -18.00 -14.69
CA ARG A 280 -3.12 -18.77 -13.52
C ARG A 280 -4.06 -19.96 -13.31
N PRO A 281 -3.54 -21.10 -12.84
CA PRO A 281 -4.39 -22.20 -12.39
C PRO A 281 -5.30 -21.75 -11.23
N ASN A 282 -6.38 -22.46 -10.97
CA ASN A 282 -7.07 -22.35 -9.67
C ASN A 282 -6.30 -23.17 -8.62
N ILE A 283 -6.54 -22.92 -7.34
CA ILE A 283 -5.76 -23.59 -6.27
C ILE A 283 -5.93 -25.11 -6.26
N PHE A 284 -7.08 -25.63 -6.69
CA PHE A 284 -7.32 -27.08 -6.79
C PHE A 284 -6.43 -27.71 -7.86
N GLN A 285 -6.27 -27.06 -9.02
CA GLN A 285 -5.32 -27.48 -10.06
C GLN A 285 -3.87 -27.40 -9.59
N VAL A 286 -3.51 -26.40 -8.77
CA VAL A 286 -2.17 -26.31 -8.16
C VAL A 286 -1.94 -27.50 -7.24
N LEU A 287 -2.90 -27.80 -6.36
CA LEU A 287 -2.82 -28.94 -5.43
C LEU A 287 -2.74 -30.28 -6.17
N GLU A 288 -3.54 -30.47 -7.21
CA GLU A 288 -3.51 -31.65 -8.07
C GLU A 288 -2.13 -31.84 -8.72
N LYS A 289 -1.58 -30.79 -9.33
CA LYS A 289 -0.24 -30.83 -9.93
C LYS A 289 0.85 -31.13 -8.90
N LEU A 290 0.79 -30.53 -7.72
CA LEU A 290 1.74 -30.82 -6.63
C LEU A 290 1.63 -32.28 -6.18
N ASN A 291 0.41 -32.84 -6.10
CA ASN A 291 0.18 -34.25 -5.80
C ASN A 291 0.68 -35.20 -6.89
N GLY A 292 0.66 -34.77 -8.15
CA GLY A 292 1.21 -35.51 -9.28
C GLY A 292 2.74 -35.58 -9.33
N ILE A 293 3.45 -34.77 -8.55
CA ILE A 293 4.92 -34.89 -8.44
C ILE A 293 5.22 -36.16 -7.64
N ALA A 294 5.70 -37.21 -8.34
CA ALA A 294 6.08 -38.48 -7.74
C ALA A 294 7.06 -38.25 -6.58
N SER A 295 6.64 -38.66 -5.38
CA SER A 295 7.51 -38.69 -4.20
C SER A 295 8.10 -40.09 -4.12
N SER A 296 9.42 -40.23 -4.03
CA SER A 296 10.04 -41.51 -3.67
C SER A 296 9.67 -41.84 -2.22
N GLY A 297 8.52 -42.48 -2.00
CA GLY A 297 8.00 -42.86 -0.69
C GLY A 297 6.51 -42.53 -0.49
N ASN A 298 5.65 -43.55 -0.60
CA ASN A 298 4.20 -43.47 -0.45
C ASN A 298 3.75 -43.43 1.02
N THR A 299 4.05 -42.36 1.76
CA THR A 299 3.60 -42.23 3.16
C THR A 299 2.30 -41.43 3.30
N TRP A 300 1.96 -40.58 2.32
CA TRP A 300 0.87 -39.60 2.46
C TRP A 300 -0.54 -40.04 2.08
N LYS A 301 -0.72 -41.05 1.22
CA LYS A 301 -2.06 -41.57 0.90
C LYS A 301 -2.83 -41.97 2.17
N LYS A 302 -2.11 -42.51 3.17
CA LYS A 302 -2.68 -42.91 4.48
C LYS A 302 -3.18 -41.76 5.36
N VAL A 303 -2.69 -40.53 5.18
CA VAL A 303 -3.13 -39.36 5.97
C VAL A 303 -4.36 -38.70 5.34
N LEU A 304 -4.45 -38.72 4.01
CA LEU A 304 -5.60 -38.19 3.27
C LEU A 304 -6.86 -39.06 3.43
N GLU A 305 -6.73 -40.39 3.46
CA GLU A 305 -7.87 -41.32 3.61
C GLU A 305 -8.60 -41.20 4.96
N LYS A 306 -7.97 -40.64 6.00
CA LYS A 306 -8.64 -40.36 7.29
C LYS A 306 -9.32 -38.99 7.36
N SER A 307 -9.15 -38.14 6.34
CA SER A 307 -9.47 -36.71 6.41
C SER A 307 -10.60 -36.26 5.48
N ILE A 308 -11.13 -37.16 4.64
CA ILE A 308 -12.26 -36.88 3.74
C ILE A 308 -13.51 -37.48 4.39
N PRO A 309 -14.54 -36.68 4.74
CA PRO A 309 -15.85 -37.24 5.03
C PRO A 309 -16.45 -37.75 3.72
N GLU A 310 -16.61 -39.07 3.59
CA GLU A 310 -17.38 -39.68 2.50
C GLU A 310 -18.82 -39.15 2.54
N LYS A 311 -19.27 -38.61 1.41
CA LYS A 311 -20.67 -38.22 1.20
C LYS A 311 -21.39 -39.39 0.54
N ILE A 312 -22.38 -39.92 1.26
CA ILE A 312 -23.70 -40.38 0.79
C ILE A 312 -23.75 -40.68 -0.72
N ILE A 313 -23.73 -41.98 -1.07
CA ILE A 313 -24.44 -42.51 -2.24
C ILE A 313 -25.39 -43.58 -1.72
N SER A 314 -26.65 -43.43 -2.10
CA SER A 314 -27.78 -44.31 -1.84
C SER A 314 -27.51 -45.76 -2.23
N ASN A 315 -27.92 -46.70 -1.38
CA ASN A 315 -28.86 -47.77 -1.75
C ASN A 315 -29.40 -48.45 -0.49
N GLY A 316 -30.72 -48.70 -0.50
CA GLY A 316 -31.47 -49.16 0.65
C GLY A 316 -31.19 -50.61 1.03
N ASN A 317 -31.31 -50.90 2.33
CA ASN A 317 -32.27 -51.88 2.83
C ASN A 317 -32.36 -51.81 4.36
N ALA A 318 -33.57 -52.10 4.86
CA ALA A 318 -34.02 -52.05 6.25
C ALA A 318 -33.10 -52.86 7.20
N THR A 319 -32.83 -52.44 8.43
CA THR A 319 -33.73 -52.58 9.59
C THR A 319 -33.04 -52.05 10.86
N HIS A 320 -33.85 -51.75 11.87
CA HIS A 320 -33.54 -51.45 13.29
C HIS A 320 -33.39 -49.99 13.78
N LYS A 321 -34.52 -49.54 14.34
CA LYS A 321 -34.74 -48.46 15.32
C LYS A 321 -33.78 -48.51 16.53
N LYS A 322 -33.22 -47.35 16.94
CA LYS A 322 -33.56 -46.66 18.22
C LYS A 322 -32.86 -45.28 18.37
N ARG A 323 -33.65 -44.23 18.14
CA ARG A 323 -33.87 -43.01 18.96
C ARG A 323 -32.73 -42.50 19.87
N ILE A 324 -32.17 -41.33 19.54
CA ILE A 324 -32.09 -40.17 20.45
C ILE A 324 -32.39 -38.90 19.64
N THR A 325 -33.54 -38.31 19.92
CA THR A 325 -34.01 -37.00 19.49
C THR A 325 -33.38 -35.93 20.38
N ASP A 326 -32.81 -34.89 19.78
CA ASP A 326 -32.99 -33.47 20.16
C ASP A 326 -31.82 -32.63 19.67
N ARG A 327 -32.02 -31.97 18.54
CA ARG A 327 -31.43 -30.65 18.26
C ARG A 327 -32.28 -29.99 17.19
N LYS A 328 -33.04 -28.98 17.62
CA LYS A 328 -33.64 -27.99 16.73
C LYS A 328 -32.51 -27.40 15.88
N SER A 329 -32.50 -27.74 14.60
CA SER A 329 -31.81 -26.98 13.57
C SER A 329 -32.49 -25.63 13.46
N VAL A 330 -31.81 -24.56 13.85
CA VAL A 330 -32.22 -23.21 13.43
C VAL A 330 -31.72 -23.01 12.01
N SER A 331 -32.68 -22.67 11.15
CA SER A 331 -32.59 -22.39 9.74
C SER A 331 -31.80 -21.11 9.44
N SER A 332 -31.16 -21.10 8.26
CA SER A 332 -30.76 -19.93 7.47
C SER A 332 -29.84 -18.84 8.09
N ILE A 333 -28.67 -18.68 7.45
CA ILE A 333 -27.65 -17.63 7.68
C ILE A 333 -28.17 -16.19 7.44
N SER A 334 -29.29 -16.03 6.73
CA SER A 334 -29.92 -14.71 6.49
C SER A 334 -30.41 -14.07 7.78
N ASP A 335 -30.85 -14.88 8.74
CA ASP A 335 -31.59 -14.41 9.92
C ASP A 335 -30.61 -13.84 10.97
N ILE A 336 -29.38 -14.39 10.99
CA ILE A 336 -28.26 -13.86 11.78
C ILE A 336 -27.81 -12.48 11.27
N SER A 337 -27.97 -12.20 9.97
CA SER A 337 -27.57 -10.92 9.37
C SER A 337 -28.57 -9.80 9.69
N SER A 338 -29.87 -10.09 9.70
CA SER A 338 -30.90 -9.11 10.03
C SER A 338 -30.86 -8.74 11.50
N ASP A 339 -30.67 -9.72 12.38
CA ASP A 339 -30.76 -9.50 13.82
C ASP A 339 -29.56 -8.71 14.35
N LEU A 340 -28.36 -9.00 13.83
CA LEU A 340 -27.12 -8.29 14.16
C LEU A 340 -27.10 -6.85 13.59
N LEU A 341 -27.62 -6.64 12.38
CA LEU A 341 -27.77 -5.30 11.78
C LEU A 341 -28.85 -4.49 12.51
N SER A 342 -29.92 -5.14 13.00
CA SER A 342 -30.94 -4.46 13.81
C SER A 342 -30.38 -4.02 15.18
N ALA A 343 -29.55 -4.86 15.82
CA ALA A 343 -28.90 -4.53 17.08
C ALA A 343 -27.90 -3.36 16.94
N ILE A 344 -27.21 -3.27 15.80
CA ILE A 344 -26.31 -2.15 15.47
C ILE A 344 -27.11 -0.86 15.20
N ASN A 345 -28.26 -0.95 14.51
CA ASN A 345 -29.11 0.21 14.20
C ASN A 345 -29.92 0.74 15.40
N GLN A 346 -30.08 -0.03 16.47
CA GLN A 346 -30.74 0.43 17.71
C GLN A 346 -29.82 1.25 18.64
N ILE A 347 -28.55 1.44 18.28
CA ILE A 347 -27.62 2.32 18.99
C ILE A 347 -28.00 3.78 18.66
N SER A 348 -28.80 4.40 19.54
CA SER A 348 -29.28 5.77 19.38
C SER A 348 -28.13 6.78 19.35
N ILE A 349 -28.02 7.54 18.25
CA ILE A 349 -27.27 8.80 18.17
C ILE A 349 -28.26 9.94 18.39
N PRO A 350 -28.03 10.89 19.32
CA PRO A 350 -28.88 12.07 19.43
C PRO A 350 -28.75 12.92 18.15
N SER A 351 -29.84 13.04 17.40
CA SER A 351 -29.96 13.98 16.27
C SER A 351 -30.29 15.37 16.81
N GLU A 352 -29.46 16.36 16.48
CA GLU A 352 -29.83 17.77 16.65
C GLU A 352 -31.00 18.11 15.71
N HIS A 353 -32.04 18.67 16.32
CA HIS A 353 -33.16 19.31 15.65
C HIS A 353 -32.68 20.43 14.72
N ASN A 354 -33.25 20.48 13.51
CA ASN A 354 -33.68 21.76 12.97
C ASN A 354 -35.00 21.60 12.22
N GLN A 355 -35.97 22.41 12.66
CA GLN A 355 -37.33 22.45 12.19
C GLN A 355 -37.42 22.98 10.76
N SER A 356 -38.42 22.43 10.07
CA SER A 356 -38.95 22.83 8.78
C SER A 356 -39.56 24.22 8.78
N ASN A 357 -39.46 24.89 7.62
CA ASN A 357 -40.52 25.59 6.90
C ASN A 357 -39.97 25.75 5.46
N GLY A 358 -40.58 25.33 4.35
CA GLY A 358 -41.99 25.16 4.02
C GLY A 358 -42.32 26.10 2.85
N ILE A 359 -42.73 25.53 1.71
CA ILE A 359 -43.58 26.09 0.63
C ILE A 359 -42.94 26.27 -0.78
N ARG A 360 -43.40 25.34 -1.64
CA ARG A 360 -43.90 25.39 -3.05
C ARG A 360 -43.04 25.87 -4.24
N LYS A 361 -43.12 24.98 -5.27
CA LYS A 361 -43.36 25.15 -6.73
C LYS A 361 -42.34 26.04 -7.47
N GLU A 362 -41.79 25.69 -8.64
CA GLU A 362 -42.46 25.26 -9.86
C GLU A 362 -41.40 24.92 -10.95
N HIS A 363 -41.76 24.00 -11.86
CA HIS A 363 -41.39 23.87 -13.29
C HIS A 363 -40.00 24.23 -13.88
N GLU A 364 -39.48 23.23 -14.62
CA GLU A 364 -38.98 23.24 -16.01
C GLU A 364 -37.64 23.88 -16.44
N LYS A 365 -36.90 23.04 -17.21
CA LYS A 365 -36.10 23.33 -18.42
C LYS A 365 -34.86 24.24 -18.23
N SER A 366 -33.81 24.21 -19.01
CA SER A 366 -33.26 23.40 -20.09
C SER A 366 -31.96 24.14 -20.50
N SER A 367 -30.90 23.40 -20.84
CA SER A 367 -29.85 23.80 -21.81
C SER A 367 -28.85 24.92 -21.42
N ARG A 368 -27.53 24.65 -21.43
CA ARG A 368 -26.55 24.95 -22.53
C ARG A 368 -26.57 26.44 -22.90
N GLU A 369 -25.49 27.21 -22.88
CA GLU A 369 -24.16 27.07 -23.48
C GLU A 369 -23.38 28.34 -23.06
N SER A 370 -22.16 28.26 -22.51
CA SER A 370 -20.88 28.39 -23.23
C SER A 370 -20.30 29.83 -23.35
N ILE A 371 -18.97 29.90 -23.18
CA ILE A 371 -17.99 30.80 -23.83
C ILE A 371 -17.62 32.14 -23.17
N LYS A 372 -16.36 32.16 -22.68
CA LYS A 372 -15.32 33.23 -22.75
C LYS A 372 -15.62 34.56 -22.05
N SER A 373 -14.69 35.42 -21.65
CA SER A 373 -13.23 35.47 -21.49
C SER A 373 -12.95 36.86 -20.92
N ASN A 374 -11.75 37.05 -20.35
CA ASN A 374 -11.07 38.32 -20.05
C ASN A 374 -11.49 39.01 -18.74
N HIS A 375 -10.61 39.06 -17.74
CA HIS A 375 -9.36 39.84 -17.60
C HIS A 375 -9.56 41.33 -17.31
N SER A 376 -9.15 41.68 -16.09
CA SER A 376 -8.62 42.98 -15.64
C SER A 376 -9.66 44.10 -15.59
N SER A 377 -9.72 44.97 -14.60
CA SER A 377 -8.64 45.68 -13.91
C SER A 377 -9.24 46.25 -12.61
N ARG A 378 -8.61 45.96 -11.47
CA ARG A 378 -7.81 46.90 -10.67
C ARG A 378 -8.58 48.07 -10.03
N LYS A 379 -8.39 48.10 -8.71
CA LYS A 379 -8.06 49.24 -7.85
C LYS A 379 -9.25 50.05 -7.33
N SER A 380 -9.55 49.95 -6.03
CA SER A 380 -8.87 50.65 -4.90
C SER A 380 -9.59 51.98 -4.66
N ILE A 381 -10.02 52.37 -3.47
CA ILE A 381 -9.23 52.82 -2.31
C ILE A 381 -10.27 53.32 -1.28
N HIS A 382 -9.93 53.20 0.02
CA HIS A 382 -10.28 54.04 1.19
C HIS A 382 -11.61 54.83 1.24
N SER A 383 -12.27 55.08 2.36
CA SER A 383 -11.98 54.97 3.79
C SER A 383 -13.08 55.74 4.54
N ILE A 384 -13.22 55.51 5.86
CA ILE A 384 -13.61 56.50 6.89
C ILE A 384 -15.09 56.98 6.84
N SER A 385 -15.87 57.13 7.92
CA SER A 385 -15.78 56.85 9.36
C SER A 385 -17.12 57.30 10.01
N ILE A 386 -17.23 57.08 11.34
CA ILE A 386 -18.06 57.83 12.34
C ILE A 386 -19.55 57.40 12.38
N SER A 387 -20.23 57.12 13.49
CA SER A 387 -20.07 57.44 14.93
C SER A 387 -20.94 56.56 15.84
N ASN A 388 -20.45 56.36 17.07
CA ASN A 388 -21.10 56.45 18.39
C ASN A 388 -22.38 55.65 18.71
N HIS A 389 -22.31 54.81 19.77
CA HIS A 389 -22.64 55.30 21.12
C HIS A 389 -22.16 54.35 22.24
N ASN A 390 -21.78 55.01 23.34
CA ASN A 390 -21.26 54.53 24.62
C ASN A 390 -22.14 53.50 25.36
N ASN A 391 -21.52 52.63 26.16
CA ASN A 391 -21.60 52.77 27.62
C ASN A 391 -20.60 51.88 28.38
N ASP A 392 -19.98 52.53 29.37
CA ASP A 392 -19.02 52.03 30.34
C ASP A 392 -19.64 51.05 31.36
N ASN A 393 -18.85 50.09 31.87
CA ASN A 393 -18.23 50.25 33.19
C ASN A 393 -17.44 49.00 33.66
N ASN A 394 -16.22 49.30 34.13
CA ASN A 394 -15.29 48.44 34.85
C ASN A 394 -15.78 48.13 36.28
N SER A 395 -15.41 46.99 36.86
CA SER A 395 -14.60 46.97 38.10
C SER A 395 -14.12 45.58 38.54
N LYS A 396 -12.81 45.56 38.78
CA LYS A 396 -11.87 44.69 39.50
C LYS A 396 -12.37 43.80 40.69
N SER A 397 -11.59 42.74 40.88
CA SER A 397 -11.55 41.66 41.89
C SER A 397 -11.29 42.10 43.36
N PRO A 398 -11.47 41.20 44.36
CA PRO A 398 -10.32 40.50 44.99
C PRO A 398 -10.60 39.05 45.53
N PRO A 399 -9.56 38.30 46.00
CA PRO A 399 -9.62 36.86 46.33
C PRO A 399 -9.52 36.55 47.85
N LEU A 400 -9.97 35.37 48.36
CA LEU A 400 -9.52 34.82 49.67
C LEU A 400 -9.86 33.31 49.91
N LYS A 401 -8.83 32.60 50.41
CA LYS A 401 -8.75 31.60 51.50
C LYS A 401 -9.28 30.15 51.41
N SER A 402 -8.40 29.28 51.92
CA SER A 402 -8.52 27.86 52.28
C SER A 402 -9.12 27.63 53.68
N PRO A 403 -9.40 26.35 54.04
CA PRO A 403 -9.02 25.84 55.37
C PRO A 403 -8.41 24.40 55.38
N LYS A 404 -7.83 24.04 56.52
CA LYS A 404 -6.97 22.88 56.85
C LYS A 404 -7.68 21.76 57.66
N LEU A 405 -7.32 20.47 57.40
CA LEU A 405 -6.99 19.31 58.30
C LEU A 405 -8.00 18.77 59.36
N PRO A 406 -7.97 17.46 59.75
CA PRO A 406 -6.82 16.79 60.42
C PRO A 406 -6.48 15.31 60.11
N ASN A 407 -5.30 14.93 60.63
CA ASN A 407 -4.52 13.69 60.53
C ASN A 407 -5.08 12.46 61.28
N SER A 408 -4.72 11.26 60.83
CA SER A 408 -4.39 10.11 61.70
C SER A 408 -3.16 9.34 61.21
N ARG A 409 -2.44 8.73 62.15
CA ARG A 409 -1.00 8.36 62.19
C ARG A 409 -0.60 7.04 61.49
N ARG A 410 0.70 7.02 61.07
CA ARG A 410 1.77 5.97 61.09
C ARG A 410 1.41 4.53 60.65
N SER A 411 2.21 3.81 59.85
CA SER A 411 3.66 3.55 59.97
C SER A 411 4.33 2.96 58.70
N SER A 412 5.51 3.51 58.35
CA SER A 412 6.77 2.91 57.79
C SER A 412 6.73 1.64 56.90
N LEU A 413 7.40 1.56 55.74
CA LEU A 413 8.87 1.48 55.58
C LEU A 413 9.33 1.78 54.11
N ASN A 414 10.62 2.15 54.01
CA ASN A 414 11.31 2.85 52.92
C ASN A 414 11.58 2.07 51.60
N SER A 415 11.59 2.79 50.48
CA SER A 415 12.55 2.67 49.34
C SER A 415 12.58 4.00 48.55
N PRO A 416 13.71 4.44 47.98
CA PRO A 416 13.87 5.80 47.46
C PRO A 416 13.11 6.01 46.13
N PRO A 417 12.50 7.18 45.88
CA PRO A 417 11.91 7.47 44.58
C PRO A 417 13.00 7.84 43.57
N SER A 418 13.08 7.06 42.51
CA SER A 418 13.72 7.45 41.26
C SER A 418 13.06 8.71 40.70
N SER A 419 13.92 9.61 40.22
CA SER A 419 13.63 10.95 39.72
C SER A 419 12.45 10.99 38.72
N PRO A 420 11.66 12.09 38.67
CA PRO A 420 10.65 12.26 37.64
C PRO A 420 11.34 12.38 36.27
N ILE A 421 11.22 11.33 35.46
CA ILE A 421 11.53 11.34 34.03
C ILE A 421 10.66 12.45 33.41
N SER A 422 11.30 13.52 32.95
CA SER A 422 10.61 14.75 32.59
C SER A 422 9.75 14.58 31.33
N LEU A 423 8.58 15.24 31.31
CA LEU A 423 7.71 15.44 30.14
C LEU A 423 8.47 16.00 28.90
N THR A 424 9.68 16.51 29.08
CA THR A 424 10.59 16.97 28.03
C THR A 424 11.24 15.83 27.24
N GLN A 425 11.48 14.66 27.86
CA GLN A 425 11.99 13.47 27.13
C GLN A 425 10.92 12.86 26.21
N ASN A 426 9.66 12.77 26.66
CA ASN A 426 8.57 12.29 25.81
C ASN A 426 8.26 13.23 24.63
N LYS A 427 8.35 14.56 24.81
CA LYS A 427 8.27 15.51 23.68
C LYS A 427 9.44 15.36 22.70
N LYS A 428 10.67 15.08 23.18
CA LYS A 428 11.83 14.81 22.32
C LYS A 428 11.70 13.50 21.55
N ILE A 429 11.15 12.45 22.16
CA ILE A 429 10.95 11.14 21.51
C ILE A 429 9.84 11.20 20.45
N ILE A 430 8.76 11.94 20.70
CA ILE A 430 7.68 12.20 19.72
C ILE A 430 8.16 13.16 18.60
N ALA A 431 8.96 14.19 18.93
CA ALA A 431 9.57 15.08 17.93
C ALA A 431 10.62 14.35 17.06
N ASN A 432 11.34 13.38 17.61
CA ASN A 432 12.32 12.59 16.86
C ASN A 432 11.68 11.59 15.91
N THR A 433 10.51 11.03 16.25
CA THR A 433 9.77 10.10 15.36
C THR A 433 9.08 10.83 14.21
N ASP A 434 8.63 12.08 14.38
CA ASP A 434 8.11 12.89 13.27
C ASP A 434 9.22 13.36 12.31
N LYS A 435 10.41 13.70 12.82
CA LYS A 435 11.53 14.12 11.96
C LYS A 435 12.00 13.01 11.01
N ALA A 436 12.15 11.78 11.50
CA ALA A 436 12.54 10.63 10.68
C ALA A 436 11.56 10.40 9.52
N PHE A 437 10.25 10.50 9.79
CA PHE A 437 9.23 10.44 8.76
C PHE A 437 9.38 11.55 7.71
N PHE A 438 9.67 12.79 8.13
CA PHE A 438 9.87 13.90 7.20
C PHE A 438 11.13 13.75 6.35
N GLU A 439 12.20 13.17 6.91
CA GLU A 439 13.40 12.82 6.15
C GLU A 439 13.12 11.71 5.12
N GLU A 440 12.30 10.72 5.47
CA GLU A 440 11.89 9.67 4.54
C GLU A 440 11.04 10.19 3.38
N ILE A 441 10.07 11.08 3.63
CA ILE A 441 9.27 11.68 2.56
C ILE A 441 10.07 12.70 1.74
N LEU A 442 11.05 13.38 2.33
CA LEU A 442 11.98 14.24 1.58
C LEU A 442 12.78 13.40 0.59
N LYS A 443 13.37 12.29 1.05
CA LYS A 443 14.08 11.37 0.17
C LYS A 443 13.18 10.80 -0.93
N PHE A 444 11.95 10.43 -0.59
CA PHE A 444 10.96 9.98 -1.57
C PHE A 444 10.65 11.06 -2.60
N PHE A 445 10.46 12.32 -2.17
CA PHE A 445 10.25 13.47 -3.04
C PHE A 445 11.42 13.69 -4.01
N GLU A 446 12.66 13.60 -3.54
CA GLU A 446 13.86 13.70 -4.36
C GLU A 446 13.93 12.57 -5.41
N GLU A 447 13.66 11.32 -5.00
CA GLU A 447 13.66 10.17 -5.92
C GLU A 447 12.60 10.31 -7.04
N ILE A 448 11.36 10.68 -6.70
CA ILE A 448 10.30 10.85 -7.70
C ILE A 448 10.53 12.09 -8.57
N LEU A 449 11.23 13.12 -8.07
CA LEU A 449 11.60 14.29 -8.86
C LEU A 449 12.50 13.91 -10.03
N GLU A 450 13.43 12.98 -9.81
CA GLU A 450 14.34 12.46 -10.83
C GLU A 450 13.65 11.50 -11.81
N ILE A 451 12.74 10.64 -11.34
CA ILE A 451 12.15 9.56 -12.16
C ILE A 451 10.88 10.00 -12.92
N SER A 452 10.05 10.86 -12.34
CA SER A 452 8.72 11.15 -12.91
C SER A 452 8.78 12.00 -14.17
N GLY A 453 8.08 11.61 -15.24
CA GLY A 453 7.98 12.43 -16.46
C GLY A 453 7.08 13.67 -16.31
N ASP A 454 6.21 13.71 -15.29
CA ASP A 454 5.21 14.76 -15.13
C ASP A 454 4.89 15.09 -13.65
N THR A 455 4.48 16.33 -13.40
CA THR A 455 4.18 16.85 -12.05
C THR A 455 2.92 16.24 -11.45
N ASN A 456 1.92 15.84 -12.24
CA ASN A 456 0.70 15.24 -11.69
C ASN A 456 0.98 13.86 -11.10
N THR A 457 1.78 13.04 -11.78
CA THR A 457 2.26 11.75 -11.27
C THR A 457 3.00 11.94 -9.97
N MET A 458 3.88 12.93 -9.87
CA MET A 458 4.58 13.27 -8.62
C MET A 458 3.62 13.63 -7.48
N ILE A 459 2.64 14.50 -7.73
CA ILE A 459 1.63 14.87 -6.74
C ILE A 459 0.85 13.63 -6.26
N GLN A 460 0.45 12.76 -7.19
CA GLN A 460 -0.26 11.53 -6.85
C GLN A 460 0.64 10.59 -6.05
N SER A 461 1.90 10.41 -6.43
CA SER A 461 2.87 9.60 -5.69
C SER A 461 3.06 10.09 -4.26
N ILE A 462 3.15 11.40 -4.03
CA ILE A 462 3.24 11.96 -2.66
C ILE A 462 1.94 11.73 -1.89
N LYS A 463 0.78 11.99 -2.49
CA LYS A 463 -0.52 11.76 -1.84
C LYS A 463 -0.71 10.29 -1.48
N GLU A 464 -0.34 9.39 -2.38
CA GLU A 464 -0.40 7.94 -2.18
C GLU A 464 0.60 7.49 -1.10
N TYR A 465 1.82 8.04 -1.09
CA TYR A 465 2.80 7.80 -0.02
C TYR A 465 2.25 8.17 1.36
N LEU A 466 1.61 9.34 1.47
CA LEU A 466 0.96 9.79 2.71
C LEU A 466 -0.21 8.88 3.09
N HIS A 467 -1.08 8.55 2.12
CA HIS A 467 -2.23 7.68 2.32
C HIS A 467 -1.82 6.29 2.81
N ASN A 468 -0.81 5.66 2.19
CA ASN A 468 -0.32 4.33 2.53
C ASN A 468 0.27 4.25 3.96
N ARG A 469 0.69 5.39 4.53
CA ARG A 469 1.15 5.51 5.91
C ARG A 469 0.06 5.98 6.88
N MET A 470 -1.20 6.01 6.44
CA MET A 470 -2.36 6.49 7.21
C MET A 470 -2.15 7.93 7.72
N ARG A 471 -1.50 8.78 6.92
CA ARG A 471 -1.20 10.17 7.25
C ARG A 471 -2.17 11.09 6.51
N GLU A 472 -3.05 11.74 7.27
CA GLU A 472 -3.93 12.80 6.75
C GLU A 472 -3.09 13.97 6.20
N HIS A 473 -3.39 14.44 4.98
CA HIS A 473 -2.56 15.46 4.31
C HIS A 473 -2.47 16.76 5.13
N LYS A 474 -3.60 17.22 5.67
CA LYS A 474 -3.69 18.48 6.42
C LYS A 474 -2.91 18.45 7.73
N SER A 475 -3.02 17.35 8.49
CA SER A 475 -2.26 17.18 9.73
C SER A 475 -0.77 17.01 9.44
N THR A 476 -0.43 16.27 8.39
CA THR A 476 0.96 16.07 7.95
C THR A 476 1.62 17.38 7.59
N PHE A 477 0.96 18.20 6.77
CA PHE A 477 1.51 19.50 6.40
C PHE A 477 1.68 20.42 7.62
N LYS A 478 0.69 20.45 8.53
CA LYS A 478 0.81 21.20 9.80
C LYS A 478 2.00 20.73 10.64
N SER A 479 2.29 19.43 10.65
CA SER A 479 3.47 18.88 11.31
C SER A 479 4.78 19.23 10.58
N LEU A 480 4.80 19.14 9.24
CA LEU A 480 5.95 19.51 8.42
C LEU A 480 6.33 20.99 8.62
N GLN A 481 5.33 21.87 8.75
CA GLN A 481 5.53 23.29 9.03
C GLN A 481 6.24 23.57 10.36
N ARG A 482 6.22 22.64 11.33
CA ARG A 482 7.03 22.79 12.56
C ARG A 482 8.53 22.70 12.29
N HIS A 483 8.91 22.18 11.13
CA HIS A 483 10.29 22.08 10.66
C HIS A 483 10.61 23.13 9.59
N ARG A 484 9.81 24.21 9.47
CA ARG A 484 9.98 25.23 8.42
C ARG A 484 11.32 25.99 8.46
N ASP A 485 12.02 25.94 9.58
CA ASP A 485 13.33 26.58 9.76
C ASP A 485 14.49 25.61 9.43
N ASP A 486 14.20 24.33 9.22
CA ASP A 486 15.17 23.33 8.76
C ASP A 486 15.21 23.35 7.22
N LEU A 487 16.28 23.93 6.67
CA LEU A 487 16.36 24.34 5.27
C LEU A 487 16.14 23.17 4.28
N LYS A 488 16.50 21.94 4.65
CA LYS A 488 16.31 20.76 3.79
C LYS A 488 14.85 20.48 3.43
N PHE A 489 13.90 20.90 4.27
CA PHE A 489 12.48 20.70 3.99
C PHE A 489 11.87 21.83 3.16
N SER A 490 12.60 22.93 2.91
CA SER A 490 12.03 24.11 2.24
C SER A 490 11.49 23.77 0.85
N CYS A 491 12.20 22.95 0.07
CA CYS A 491 11.71 22.49 -1.23
C CYS A 491 10.40 21.70 -1.12
N LEU A 492 10.34 20.75 -0.19
CA LEU A 492 9.15 19.93 0.02
C LEU A 492 7.97 20.79 0.49
N ILE A 493 8.19 21.73 1.41
CA ILE A 493 7.17 22.67 1.89
C ILE A 493 6.67 23.54 0.73
N GLY A 494 7.59 24.07 -0.08
CA GLY A 494 7.26 24.83 -1.28
C GLY A 494 6.40 24.03 -2.25
N PHE A 495 6.73 22.76 -2.46
CA PHE A 495 5.96 21.85 -3.31
C PHE A 495 4.54 21.60 -2.78
N PHE A 496 4.37 21.48 -1.46
CA PHE A 496 3.06 21.29 -0.84
C PHE A 496 2.18 22.53 -0.99
N PHE A 497 2.75 23.74 -0.86
CA PHE A 497 2.05 24.99 -1.16
C PHE A 497 1.72 25.15 -2.65
N GLU A 498 2.64 24.80 -3.56
CA GLU A 498 2.40 24.88 -5.01
C GLU A 498 1.23 23.98 -5.44
N ASN A 499 1.10 22.80 -4.83
CA ASN A 499 0.19 21.75 -5.28
C ASN A 499 -0.98 21.46 -4.34
N ALA A 500 -1.22 22.34 -3.36
CA ALA A 500 -2.32 22.22 -2.39
C ALA A 500 -2.37 20.86 -1.67
N ILE A 501 -1.21 20.36 -1.22
CA ILE A 501 -1.11 19.09 -0.47
C ILE A 501 -1.28 19.39 1.02
N GLY A 502 -2.48 19.18 1.53
CA GLY A 502 -2.79 19.44 2.95
C GLY A 502 -2.92 20.92 3.32
N THR A 503 -2.88 21.82 2.34
CA THR A 503 -3.03 23.26 2.48
C THR A 503 -3.74 23.86 1.26
N ALA A 504 -4.21 25.11 1.36
CA ALA A 504 -4.58 25.89 0.19
C ALA A 504 -3.33 26.18 -0.65
N GLN A 505 -3.52 26.33 -1.96
CA GLN A 505 -2.43 26.73 -2.85
C GLN A 505 -1.97 28.15 -2.51
N ASP A 506 -0.66 28.32 -2.32
CA ASP A 506 -0.04 29.62 -2.07
C ASP A 506 1.21 29.79 -2.92
N LYS A 507 1.10 30.61 -3.98
CA LYS A 507 2.20 30.83 -4.92
C LYS A 507 3.35 31.63 -4.29
N GLN A 508 3.02 32.59 -3.41
CA GLN A 508 4.02 33.46 -2.81
C GLN A 508 4.83 32.68 -1.77
N GLU A 509 4.16 31.86 -0.97
CA GLU A 509 4.86 31.04 0.02
C GLU A 509 5.66 29.92 -0.63
N ALA A 510 5.16 29.28 -1.70
CA ALA A 510 5.95 28.35 -2.49
C ALA A 510 7.25 29.01 -3.02
N PHE A 511 7.15 30.20 -3.61
CA PHE A 511 8.30 30.97 -4.07
C PHE A 511 9.29 31.26 -2.94
N ASN A 512 8.81 31.73 -1.78
CA ASN A 512 9.65 32.04 -0.63
C ASN A 512 10.44 30.82 -0.15
N GLN A 513 9.81 29.64 -0.15
CA GLN A 513 10.42 28.40 0.31
C GLN A 513 11.46 27.85 -0.69
N TYR A 514 11.17 27.92 -1.99
CA TYR A 514 12.16 27.60 -3.02
C TYR A 514 13.35 28.57 -3.00
N LYS A 515 13.11 29.86 -2.72
CA LYS A 515 14.18 30.83 -2.54
C LYS A 515 15.06 30.48 -1.34
N LYS A 516 14.46 30.16 -0.19
CA LYS A 516 15.22 29.73 1.01
C LYS A 516 16.11 28.53 0.73
N SER A 517 15.59 27.50 0.05
CA SER A 517 16.41 26.32 -0.28
C SER A 517 17.50 26.67 -1.32
N SER A 518 17.17 27.44 -2.37
CA SER A 518 18.17 27.89 -3.36
C SER A 518 19.30 28.71 -2.72
N ASP A 519 18.99 29.56 -1.75
CA ASP A 519 19.97 30.38 -1.02
C ASP A 519 20.92 29.50 -0.16
N SER A 520 20.53 28.25 0.13
CA SER A 520 21.38 27.24 0.79
C SER A 520 22.19 26.36 -0.16
N ASN A 521 22.28 26.76 -1.44
CA ASN A 521 22.93 26.00 -2.53
C ASN A 521 22.33 24.62 -2.83
N ASP A 522 21.08 24.39 -2.46
CA ASP A 522 20.33 23.20 -2.88
C ASP A 522 19.99 23.28 -4.37
N SER A 523 20.46 22.28 -5.14
CA SER A 523 20.28 22.22 -6.60
C SER A 523 18.81 22.04 -7.00
N ILE A 524 18.00 21.39 -6.16
CA ILE A 524 16.55 21.25 -6.35
C ILE A 524 15.88 22.61 -6.14
N GLY A 525 16.27 23.33 -5.09
CA GLY A 525 15.83 24.70 -4.82
C GLY A 525 16.10 25.64 -5.98
N GLN A 526 17.33 25.60 -6.51
CA GLN A 526 17.72 26.39 -7.67
C GLN A 526 16.86 26.06 -8.90
N TYR A 527 16.53 24.79 -9.13
CA TYR A 527 15.62 24.38 -10.20
C TYR A 527 14.21 24.96 -10.01
N PHE A 528 13.60 24.80 -8.84
CA PHE A 528 12.24 25.30 -8.58
C PHE A 528 12.19 26.84 -8.57
N LEU A 529 13.22 27.52 -8.03
CA LEU A 529 13.30 28.97 -8.09
C LEU A 529 13.49 29.46 -9.54
N GLY A 530 14.32 28.77 -10.31
CA GLY A 530 14.47 29.00 -11.75
C GLY A 530 13.15 28.87 -12.50
N ARG A 531 12.33 27.85 -12.19
CA ARG A 531 10.95 27.69 -12.69
C ARG A 531 10.05 28.85 -12.32
N CYS A 532 10.14 29.34 -11.08
CA CYS A 532 9.35 30.47 -10.64
C CYS A 532 9.64 31.72 -11.48
N TYR A 533 10.91 32.04 -11.73
CA TYR A 533 11.28 33.15 -12.62
C TYR A 533 10.98 32.86 -14.11
N TYR A 534 11.02 31.60 -14.53
CA TYR A 534 10.73 31.21 -15.90
C TYR A 534 9.23 31.39 -16.26
N TRP A 535 8.32 31.00 -15.36
CA TRP A 535 6.86 31.13 -15.56
C TRP A 535 6.23 32.35 -14.88
N GLY A 536 6.97 33.09 -14.06
CA GLY A 536 6.40 34.14 -13.21
C GLY A 536 5.47 33.58 -12.12
N TYR A 537 5.85 32.45 -11.51
CA TYR A 537 5.09 31.81 -10.44
C TYR A 537 5.48 32.37 -9.07
N GLY A 538 4.57 33.08 -8.41
CA GLY A 538 4.84 33.75 -7.12
C GLY A 538 5.78 34.95 -7.20
N ILE A 539 6.26 35.30 -8.41
CA ILE A 539 7.15 36.42 -8.68
C ILE A 539 6.97 36.89 -10.12
N LYS A 540 7.42 38.11 -10.46
CA LYS A 540 7.45 38.55 -11.86
C LYS A 540 8.46 37.71 -12.65
N GLN A 541 8.11 37.33 -13.88
CA GLN A 541 8.98 36.62 -14.79
C GLN A 541 10.29 37.39 -15.02
N ASP A 542 11.42 36.69 -14.97
CA ASP A 542 12.76 37.23 -15.24
C ASP A 542 13.58 36.16 -16.00
N ARG A 543 13.81 36.40 -17.29
CA ARG A 543 14.46 35.40 -18.15
C ARG A 543 15.92 35.16 -17.78
N LYS A 544 16.64 36.24 -17.41
CA LYS A 544 18.08 36.15 -17.10
C LYS A 544 18.29 35.43 -15.77
N LYS A 545 17.54 35.80 -14.73
CA LYS A 545 17.60 35.10 -13.43
C LYS A 545 17.19 33.65 -13.53
N ALA A 546 16.14 33.34 -14.31
CA ALA A 546 15.74 31.97 -14.56
C ALA A 546 16.89 31.16 -15.17
N PHE A 547 17.52 31.69 -16.23
CA PHE A 547 18.66 31.04 -16.88
C PHE A 547 19.83 30.81 -15.92
N GLU A 548 20.23 31.82 -15.14
CA GLU A 548 21.34 31.71 -14.18
C GLU A 548 21.08 30.66 -13.09
N LEU A 549 19.86 30.60 -12.55
CA LEU A 549 19.48 29.60 -11.54
C LEU A 549 19.43 28.19 -12.10
N LEU A 550 18.86 28.02 -13.29
CA LEU A 550 18.82 26.71 -13.97
C LEU A 550 20.21 26.24 -14.36
N LYS A 551 21.10 27.16 -14.72
CA LYS A 551 22.52 26.87 -14.95
C LYS A 551 23.19 26.37 -13.67
N LYS A 552 23.03 27.07 -12.54
CA LYS A 552 23.58 26.61 -11.24
C LYS A 552 23.06 25.23 -10.84
N SER A 553 21.76 24.99 -11.02
CA SER A 553 21.13 23.70 -10.74
C SER A 553 21.72 22.59 -11.62
N SER A 554 21.88 22.86 -12.91
CA SER A 554 22.49 21.98 -13.89
C SER A 554 23.96 21.68 -13.59
N ASP A 555 24.75 22.70 -13.29
CA ASP A 555 26.18 22.58 -12.96
C ASP A 555 26.39 21.75 -11.67
N SER A 556 25.38 21.70 -10.81
CA SER A 556 25.34 20.84 -9.61
C SER A 556 24.83 19.41 -9.89
N GLY A 557 24.64 19.05 -11.16
CA GLY A 557 24.22 17.71 -11.58
C GLY A 557 22.72 17.41 -11.48
N ASN A 558 21.86 18.40 -11.23
CA ASN A 558 20.42 18.17 -11.15
C ASN A 558 19.82 17.93 -12.55
N SER A 559 19.21 16.76 -12.76
CA SER A 559 18.72 16.37 -14.09
C SER A 559 17.59 17.26 -14.61
N ARG A 560 16.73 17.78 -13.72
CA ARG A 560 15.65 18.71 -14.06
C ARG A 560 16.17 20.11 -14.41
N GLY A 561 17.20 20.55 -13.71
CA GLY A 561 17.97 21.75 -14.01
C GLY A 561 18.57 21.67 -15.41
N GLN A 562 19.28 20.58 -15.71
CA GLN A 562 19.85 20.28 -17.03
C GLN A 562 18.77 20.30 -18.13
N TRP A 563 17.66 19.59 -17.91
CA TRP A 563 16.55 19.53 -18.86
C TRP A 563 15.99 20.93 -19.21
N MET A 564 15.71 21.76 -18.19
CA MET A 564 15.21 23.11 -18.46
C MET A 564 16.27 24.06 -19.00
N LEU A 565 17.54 23.87 -18.64
CA LEU A 565 18.64 24.61 -19.25
C LEU A 565 18.77 24.29 -20.75
N GLY A 566 18.58 23.01 -21.13
CA GLY A 566 18.48 22.58 -22.52
C GLY A 566 17.40 23.33 -23.28
N TYR A 567 16.19 23.45 -22.71
CA TYR A 567 15.12 24.27 -23.27
C TYR A 567 15.48 25.76 -23.37
N CYS A 568 16.22 26.30 -22.40
CA CYS A 568 16.66 27.69 -22.45
C CYS A 568 17.61 27.92 -23.64
N TYR A 569 18.57 27.02 -23.86
CA TYR A 569 19.45 27.09 -25.03
C TYR A 569 18.72 26.84 -26.35
N GLU A 570 17.80 25.88 -26.41
CA GLU A 570 17.02 25.57 -27.62
C GLU A 570 16.20 26.78 -28.09
N ARG A 571 15.66 27.56 -27.15
CA ARG A 571 14.78 28.70 -27.42
C ARG A 571 15.45 30.07 -27.31
N GLY A 572 16.71 30.14 -26.87
CA GLY A 572 17.36 31.42 -26.52
C GLY A 572 16.66 32.16 -25.39
N TYR A 573 16.19 31.44 -24.37
CA TYR A 573 15.50 32.03 -23.22
C TYR A 573 16.50 32.46 -22.15
N GLY A 574 16.65 33.76 -21.95
CA GLY A 574 17.61 34.33 -20.99
C GLY A 574 19.07 34.24 -21.44
N THR A 575 19.31 33.66 -22.62
CA THR A 575 20.62 33.45 -23.26
C THR A 575 20.47 33.50 -24.78
N THR A 576 21.57 33.40 -25.53
CA THR A 576 21.52 33.21 -26.98
C THR A 576 21.14 31.77 -27.34
N LYS A 577 20.40 31.60 -28.43
CA LYS A 577 19.99 30.27 -28.91
C LYS A 577 21.23 29.45 -29.30
N ASN A 578 21.36 28.24 -28.77
CA ASN A 578 22.45 27.32 -29.06
C ASN A 578 21.94 25.87 -29.05
N LEU A 579 21.77 25.27 -30.22
CA LEU A 579 21.22 23.91 -30.32
C LEU A 579 22.20 22.83 -29.84
N GLN A 580 23.51 23.05 -29.99
CA GLN A 580 24.52 22.09 -29.50
C GLN A 580 24.48 22.03 -27.98
N SER A 581 24.51 23.19 -27.31
CA SER A 581 24.38 23.24 -25.85
C SER A 581 23.03 22.70 -25.36
N ALA A 582 21.96 22.87 -26.13
CA ALA A 582 20.68 22.25 -25.81
C ALA A 582 20.78 20.71 -25.83
N PHE A 583 21.37 20.15 -26.90
CA PHE A 583 21.62 18.72 -27.04
C PHE A 583 22.47 18.18 -25.90
N ASP A 584 23.59 18.84 -25.57
CA ASP A 584 24.50 18.38 -24.51
C ASP A 584 23.78 18.32 -23.15
N GLN A 585 22.91 19.28 -22.87
CA GLN A 585 22.11 19.32 -21.63
C GLN A 585 21.01 18.24 -21.59
N PHE A 586 20.32 18.02 -22.72
CA PHE A 586 19.34 16.92 -22.81
C PHE A 586 20.02 15.56 -22.69
N LEU A 587 21.22 15.40 -23.24
CA LEU A 587 22.02 14.17 -23.11
C LEU A 587 22.39 13.90 -21.66
N ALA A 588 23.03 14.87 -20.99
CA ALA A 588 23.43 14.74 -19.58
C ALA A 588 22.22 14.39 -18.67
N SER A 589 21.10 15.08 -18.88
CA SER A 589 19.86 14.82 -18.13
C SER A 589 19.26 13.44 -18.41
N ALA A 590 19.27 12.99 -19.66
CA ALA A 590 18.78 11.67 -20.06
C ALA A 590 19.63 10.53 -19.48
N GLU A 591 20.96 10.72 -19.43
CA GLU A 591 21.93 9.79 -18.83
C GLU A 591 21.78 9.71 -17.31
N ALA A 592 21.41 10.82 -16.66
CA ALA A 592 21.01 10.86 -15.25
C ALA A 592 19.66 10.19 -14.96
N GLY A 593 18.94 9.70 -15.99
CA GLY A 593 17.70 8.95 -15.85
C GLY A 593 16.42 9.75 -16.03
N ASN A 594 16.50 11.03 -16.41
CA ASN A 594 15.32 11.87 -16.62
C ASN A 594 14.50 11.40 -17.84
N VAL A 595 13.30 10.89 -17.59
CA VAL A 595 12.42 10.32 -18.62
C VAL A 595 12.00 11.37 -19.68
N THR A 596 11.78 12.61 -19.26
CA THR A 596 11.40 13.70 -20.18
C THR A 596 12.57 14.09 -21.08
N SER A 597 13.79 14.14 -20.53
CA SER A 597 15.00 14.36 -21.34
C SER A 597 15.31 13.20 -22.28
N GLN A 598 15.01 11.95 -21.91
CA GLN A 598 15.14 10.82 -22.84
C GLN A 598 14.22 10.99 -24.05
N MET A 599 13.01 11.51 -23.86
CA MET A 599 12.12 11.88 -24.96
C MET A 599 12.69 13.02 -25.82
N ASP A 600 13.17 14.09 -25.18
CA ASP A 600 13.75 15.24 -25.89
C ASP A 600 15.05 14.89 -26.62
N LEU A 601 15.90 14.02 -26.05
CA LEU A 601 17.08 13.47 -26.70
C LEU A 601 16.71 12.60 -27.91
N GLY A 602 15.65 11.81 -27.79
CA GLY A 602 15.07 11.06 -28.91
C GLY A 602 14.65 11.98 -30.05
N ARG A 603 14.01 13.11 -29.73
CA ARG A 603 13.65 14.17 -30.69
C ARG A 603 14.88 14.80 -31.32
N CYS A 604 15.92 15.09 -30.55
CA CYS A 604 17.18 15.60 -31.09
C CYS A 604 17.81 14.66 -32.11
N TYR A 605 17.85 13.36 -31.84
CA TYR A 605 18.35 12.37 -32.80
C TYR A 605 17.41 12.13 -33.98
N GLU A 606 16.09 12.21 -33.80
CA GLU A 606 15.09 12.05 -34.87
C GLU A 606 15.14 13.21 -35.88
N GLU A 607 15.26 14.44 -35.39
CA GLU A 607 15.12 15.67 -36.16
C GLU A 607 16.47 16.33 -36.49
N GLY A 608 17.57 15.90 -35.84
CA GLY A 608 18.89 16.48 -36.02
C GLY A 608 19.10 17.80 -35.27
N ILE A 609 18.51 17.95 -34.08
CA ILE A 609 18.61 19.18 -33.28
C ILE A 609 19.91 19.14 -32.47
N GLY A 610 20.86 20.00 -32.83
CA GLY A 610 22.16 20.09 -32.13
C GLY A 610 23.07 18.89 -32.34
N ILE A 611 22.67 17.93 -33.18
CA ILE A 611 23.44 16.75 -33.51
C ILE A 611 23.03 16.23 -34.89
N LYS A 612 23.88 15.45 -35.55
CA LYS A 612 23.48 14.76 -36.78
C LYS A 612 22.36 13.75 -36.49
N LYS A 613 21.35 13.72 -37.36
CA LYS A 613 20.22 12.78 -37.31
C LYS A 613 20.69 11.33 -37.18
N ASN A 614 20.11 10.59 -36.24
CA ASN A 614 20.42 9.20 -35.94
C ASN A 614 19.16 8.44 -35.46
N ILE A 615 18.44 7.81 -36.40
CA ILE A 615 17.18 7.12 -36.09
C ILE A 615 17.35 5.95 -35.10
N PRO A 616 18.38 5.08 -35.20
CA PRO A 616 18.60 4.03 -34.19
C PRO A 616 18.73 4.57 -32.76
N LYS A 617 19.50 5.65 -32.56
CA LYS A 617 19.61 6.28 -31.24
C LYS A 617 18.30 6.93 -30.79
N ALA A 618 17.54 7.52 -31.71
CA ALA A 618 16.21 8.04 -31.39
C ALA A 618 15.26 6.95 -30.87
N ILE A 619 15.26 5.78 -31.52
CA ILE A 619 14.49 4.60 -31.10
C ILE A 619 14.92 4.15 -29.69
N GLU A 620 16.22 4.02 -29.43
CA GLU A 620 16.73 3.65 -28.11
C GLU A 620 16.27 4.62 -27.01
N CYS A 621 16.31 5.93 -27.30
CA CYS A 621 15.86 6.96 -26.37
C CYS A 621 14.36 6.87 -26.10
N TYR A 622 13.54 6.70 -27.14
CA TYR A 622 12.08 6.54 -26.99
C TYR A 622 11.69 5.24 -26.30
N GLU A 623 12.44 4.16 -26.49
CA GLU A 623 12.24 2.92 -25.72
C GLU A 623 12.51 3.11 -24.23
N LYS A 624 13.60 3.81 -23.88
CA LYS A 624 13.91 4.14 -22.47
C LYS A 624 12.81 5.02 -21.86
N ALA A 625 12.41 6.09 -22.57
CA ALA A 625 11.35 6.99 -22.11
C ALA A 625 9.98 6.30 -21.99
N SER A 626 9.66 5.37 -22.91
CA SER A 626 8.43 4.58 -22.86
C SER A 626 8.42 3.61 -21.66
N LYS A 627 9.53 2.92 -21.41
CA LYS A 627 9.71 2.08 -20.21
C LYS A 627 9.60 2.90 -18.92
N GLY A 628 9.96 4.17 -18.97
CA GLY A 628 9.75 5.16 -17.90
C GLY A 628 8.31 5.66 -17.74
N GLY A 629 7.36 5.15 -18.52
CA GLY A 629 5.92 5.45 -18.39
C GLY A 629 5.42 6.62 -19.26
N LEU A 630 6.26 7.20 -20.12
CA LEU A 630 5.84 8.32 -20.96
C LEU A 630 5.07 7.82 -22.20
N ALA A 631 3.74 7.93 -22.17
CA ALA A 631 2.87 7.45 -23.25
C ALA A 631 3.18 8.09 -24.63
N LEU A 632 3.65 9.35 -24.65
CA LEU A 632 4.06 10.02 -25.88
C LEU A 632 5.29 9.37 -26.52
N ALA A 633 6.23 8.86 -25.71
CA ALA A 633 7.40 8.15 -26.20
C ALA A 633 7.01 6.83 -26.88
N GLN A 634 6.06 6.08 -26.32
CA GLN A 634 5.54 4.88 -26.98
C GLN A 634 4.94 5.20 -28.35
N LYS A 635 4.14 6.27 -28.47
CA LYS A 635 3.58 6.70 -29.76
C LYS A 635 4.66 7.05 -30.78
N LYS A 636 5.73 7.75 -30.36
CA LYS A 636 6.87 8.06 -31.22
C LYS A 636 7.62 6.81 -31.66
N LEU A 637 7.87 5.89 -30.72
CA LEU A 637 8.51 4.60 -30.98
C LEU A 637 7.72 3.79 -32.01
N ASP A 638 6.41 3.64 -31.82
CA ASP A 638 5.54 2.90 -32.74
C ASP A 638 5.57 3.48 -34.16
N ASN A 639 5.55 4.82 -34.26
CA ASN A 639 5.63 5.51 -35.54
C ASN A 639 6.96 5.27 -36.25
N LEU A 640 8.08 5.36 -35.55
CA LEU A 640 9.40 5.12 -36.13
C LEU A 640 9.58 3.66 -36.56
N LEU A 641 9.17 2.71 -35.73
CA LEU A 641 9.22 1.28 -36.08
C LEU A 641 8.33 0.97 -37.30
N LYS A 642 7.17 1.61 -37.41
CA LYS A 642 6.29 1.47 -38.57
C LYS A 642 6.92 2.04 -39.85
N GLN A 643 7.58 3.19 -39.75
CA GLN A 643 8.33 3.77 -40.89
C GLN A 643 9.50 2.88 -41.30
N GLN A 644 10.25 2.32 -40.34
CA GLN A 644 11.37 1.43 -40.61
C GLN A 644 10.93 0.15 -41.34
N ARG A 645 9.82 -0.48 -40.91
CA ARG A 645 9.27 -1.65 -41.61
C ARG A 645 8.82 -1.32 -43.04
N ARG A 646 8.21 -0.15 -43.25
CA ARG A 646 7.80 0.31 -44.59
C ARG A 646 9.00 0.48 -45.52
N LEU A 647 10.08 1.09 -45.03
CA LEU A 647 11.32 1.27 -45.78
C LEU A 647 11.96 -0.08 -46.12
N GLN A 648 12.09 -0.98 -45.14
CA GLN A 648 12.63 -2.33 -45.38
C GLN A 648 11.84 -3.12 -46.42
N ASN A 649 10.50 -3.03 -46.38
CA ASN A 649 9.65 -3.68 -47.37
C ASN A 649 9.78 -3.04 -48.77
N ALA A 650 9.95 -1.72 -48.85
CA ALA A 650 10.18 -1.03 -50.11
C ALA A 650 11.54 -1.39 -50.73
N THR A 651 12.61 -1.45 -49.93
CA THR A 651 13.95 -1.86 -50.38
C THR A 651 13.95 -3.29 -50.88
N LYS A 652 13.35 -4.23 -50.13
CA LYS A 652 13.21 -5.63 -50.60
C LYS A 652 12.46 -5.72 -51.92
N LYS A 653 11.40 -4.93 -52.11
CA LYS A 653 10.64 -4.90 -53.36
C LYS A 653 11.46 -4.37 -54.53
N GLN A 654 12.31 -3.35 -54.32
CA GLN A 654 13.22 -2.83 -55.33
C GLN A 654 14.32 -3.83 -55.69
N GLU A 655 14.92 -4.50 -54.71
CA GLU A 655 15.91 -5.58 -54.93
C GLU A 655 15.31 -6.73 -55.76
N LEU A 656 14.08 -7.15 -55.42
CA LEU A 656 13.33 -8.17 -56.18
C LEU A 656 13.04 -7.75 -57.63
N GLN A 657 12.80 -6.45 -57.88
CA GLN A 657 12.56 -5.93 -59.24
C GLN A 657 13.85 -5.80 -60.06
N GLN A 658 14.99 -5.56 -59.42
CA GLN A 658 16.31 -5.51 -60.09
C GLN A 658 16.88 -6.90 -60.41
N LEU A 659 16.36 -7.96 -59.77
CA LEU A 659 16.75 -9.35 -60.01
C LEU A 659 15.94 -10.04 -61.13
N GLN A 660 14.92 -9.38 -61.70
CA GLN A 660 14.24 -9.90 -62.89
C GLN A 660 15.03 -9.52 -64.16
N PRO A 661 15.39 -10.48 -65.04
CA PRO A 661 16.18 -10.17 -66.22
C PRO A 661 15.39 -9.27 -67.17
N SER A 662 16.06 -8.29 -67.78
CA SER A 662 15.48 -7.47 -68.84
C SER A 662 15.07 -8.38 -70.01
N GLU A 663 13.79 -8.35 -70.40
CA GLU A 663 13.25 -9.10 -71.55
C GLU A 663 13.87 -8.72 -72.91
N SER A 664 14.90 -7.87 -72.95
CA SER A 664 15.58 -7.42 -74.17
C SER A 664 16.72 -8.31 -74.68
N THR A 665 17.03 -9.44 -74.04
CA THR A 665 18.14 -10.32 -74.48
C THR A 665 17.72 -11.70 -74.98
N VAL A 666 16.41 -11.99 -75.10
CA VAL A 666 15.93 -13.34 -75.51
C VAL A 666 15.59 -13.45 -77.00
N ASN A 667 15.63 -12.36 -77.78
CA ASN A 667 15.29 -12.39 -79.22
C ASN A 667 16.50 -12.27 -80.17
N ALA A 668 17.63 -12.89 -79.85
CA ALA A 668 18.77 -12.94 -80.77
C ALA A 668 19.54 -14.27 -80.69
N ILE A 669 18.87 -15.40 -80.97
CA ILE A 669 19.50 -16.65 -81.46
C ILE A 669 18.56 -17.29 -82.47
#